data_AF-E2A014-F1
#
_entry.id   AF-E2A014-F1
#
_cell.length_a   1.000
_cell.length_b   1.000
_cell.length_c   1.000
_cell.angle_alpha   90.00
_cell.angle_beta   90.00
_cell.angle_gamma   90.00
#
_symmetry.space_group_name_H-M   'P 1'
#
loop_
_entity.id
_entity.type
_entity.pdbx_description
1 polymer ?
#
loop_
_entity_poly.entity_id
_entity_poly.type
_entity_poly.pdbx_seq_one_letter_code
_entity_poly.pdbx_strand_id
1 'polypeptide(L)'
;MSPFRYGMMTLEDALLKIQEVVNSNVKKCELININHLHGRITFNVINSQCDLPAFKVSTKHGYAVLASDGECERIVLHRTTSAPVSLTPGTCTYVKSGERVPEEATAVVPLKNVTGNNSHSVQININPEFGQNIKNIGSDISKEKQILPQFTRIGPAELGILAAMGCKAVPVVKHVSVGIFSIGEFLVEPGEPLNPGQVYDSARISLIALLKHNDFNSIMDFGIVKDEQDVGDNSSPSSESTTTATAEELEEWLRAQYNLVTVAQALSKLEEIINNRPDRTTSEVIKIDDAYGRILAEAQTSNCDLPAVRVATKHGYAVLARDGESRRRIIKTSSSDPVSLLSGTCMYMKSGQRVPDEATAVVQMKDVERLIPYRNIILIKINPEIGQNIKDIGSDLSKEKQIVPQFTRIGAAELILLAATGRKEVPVVKPVSVGIFSIGEFLVKPGEPLSPGQVYDSAKISLTALLKDKGFNSIVDFGIVTEDIQLIKMKIEDALKQVDVLVTIGCSNDYDLLKPILVNNFEATIHFENIFIKPGKSTVFATCELEGKQKYLLCLSRNPVTVLVVAHIFLLTLLKGLCNMFQKPCIIPAYVKEEYLLHSRPRAAWATLEWNEWENFARASSRENLDSDKLSSCQGANALIDENKIKFYKKAMLSPYTEKLDVTSGGTISAESSSFETIKTQLSIASQEISDSKSSSSKITNKELSSLNGTIGEHYLMITVKDALLKIKQIVNDGAQKRTYEVINTYNAHGRILAEAVFSQCDLPAFRVATKHGYAVLASDGEGVRIVLHKTTSDSVSLKPGTCLYVKNGERVPDEATAVVRIKDVRRIVNDTARNLILIKIKPEFGRNINTQSIKMKIENVLKQVDVLVTIGCSNDDDVLKPILRNNFRATIHFGKIFLKPGKSTTFATCIVDDEMKYFVCLPKNPVSVFISAHLFLLPILNGLHCMFEMPRKIPTRIHQQYTLHTRPRAVWATLEWNEWENFARAFSSKNFTSDKLPNYQGANALLLFPSKTEVNCKMLFVPACLIK
;
A
#
# COMPACT_ATOMS: atom_id res chain seq x y z
N MET A 1 -11.10 46.74 9.96
CA MET A 1 -10.42 45.72 9.12
C MET A 1 -11.47 44.83 8.47
N SER A 2 -11.26 44.42 7.21
CA SER A 2 -12.21 43.58 6.47
C SER A 2 -12.03 42.08 6.79
N PRO A 3 -13.10 41.25 6.64
CA PRO A 3 -12.99 39.80 6.78
C PRO A 3 -12.35 39.19 5.53
N PHE A 4 -11.02 39.06 5.54
CA PHE A 4 -10.25 38.49 4.42
C PHE A 4 -10.72 37.08 4.06
N ARG A 5 -11.40 36.95 2.91
CA ARG A 5 -11.76 35.67 2.31
C ARG A 5 -10.57 35.16 1.50
N TYR A 6 -9.90 34.12 1.98
CA TYR A 6 -9.05 33.28 1.12
C TYR A 6 -9.90 32.76 -0.05
N GLY A 7 -9.46 33.04 -1.29
CA GLY A 7 -10.00 32.41 -2.49
C GLY A 7 -9.80 30.89 -2.47
N MET A 8 -10.52 30.18 -3.34
CA MET A 8 -10.26 28.75 -3.55
C MET A 8 -9.23 28.60 -4.67
N MET A 9 -8.07 28.05 -4.34
CA MET A 9 -6.96 27.78 -5.27
C MET A 9 -7.24 26.49 -6.07
N THR A 10 -6.79 26.37 -7.33
CA THR A 10 -6.95 25.11 -8.09
C THR A 10 -6.02 24.00 -7.56
N LEU A 11 -6.09 22.80 -8.13
CA LEU A 11 -5.14 21.73 -7.81
C LEU A 11 -3.76 22.05 -8.40
N GLU A 12 -3.74 22.48 -9.66
CA GLU A 12 -2.55 22.87 -10.41
C GLU A 12 -1.82 24.05 -9.76
N ASP A 13 -2.52 25.14 -9.39
CA ASP A 13 -1.92 26.29 -8.69
C ASP A 13 -1.31 25.87 -7.34
N ALA A 14 -1.99 24.98 -6.62
CA ALA A 14 -1.54 24.52 -5.30
C ALA A 14 -0.30 23.62 -5.41
N LEU A 15 -0.20 22.79 -6.45
CA LEU A 15 0.99 21.99 -6.74
C LEU A 15 2.18 22.88 -7.14
N LEU A 16 1.97 23.89 -8.00
CA LEU A 16 2.99 24.88 -8.33
C LEU A 16 3.46 25.65 -7.08
N LYS A 17 2.53 26.05 -6.19
CA LYS A 17 2.90 26.75 -4.95
C LYS A 17 3.58 25.84 -3.92
N ILE A 18 3.29 24.54 -3.91
CA ILE A 18 4.10 23.55 -3.16
C ILE A 18 5.52 23.53 -3.73
N GLN A 19 5.67 23.36 -5.05
CA GLN A 19 6.96 23.25 -5.72
C GLN A 19 7.87 24.47 -5.44
N GLU A 20 7.32 25.68 -5.54
CA GLU A 20 8.01 26.94 -5.18
C GLU A 20 8.57 26.92 -3.74
N VAL A 21 7.76 26.47 -2.78
CA VAL A 21 8.06 26.54 -1.33
C VAL A 21 8.95 25.39 -0.84
N VAL A 22 8.90 24.22 -1.47
CA VAL A 22 9.78 23.08 -1.11
C VAL A 22 11.16 23.16 -1.78
N ASN A 23 11.26 23.86 -2.91
CA ASN A 23 12.52 24.09 -3.61
C ASN A 23 13.35 25.23 -2.99
N SER A 24 12.74 26.19 -2.31
CA SER A 24 13.44 27.33 -1.68
C SER A 24 14.15 26.99 -0.35
N ASN A 25 14.08 25.75 0.12
CA ASN A 25 14.66 25.33 1.40
C ASN A 25 16.05 24.70 1.25
N VAL A 26 16.95 25.03 2.20
CA VAL A 26 18.32 24.51 2.29
C VAL A 26 18.29 23.01 2.55
N LYS A 27 18.87 22.24 1.64
CA LYS A 27 18.88 20.78 1.70
C LYS A 27 19.99 20.27 2.60
N LYS A 28 19.68 19.33 3.49
CA LYS A 28 20.63 18.71 4.43
C LYS A 28 21.15 17.38 3.90
N CYS A 29 22.44 17.12 4.12
CA CYS A 29 23.11 15.88 3.77
C CYS A 29 23.41 15.04 5.03
N GLU A 30 23.41 13.72 4.88
CA GLU A 30 24.03 12.78 5.82
C GLU A 30 24.71 11.64 5.05
N LEU A 31 25.73 11.01 5.65
CA LEU A 31 26.51 9.93 5.04
C LEU A 31 26.02 8.58 5.55
N ILE A 32 25.51 7.74 4.65
CA ILE A 32 24.83 6.47 5.02
C ILE A 32 25.54 5.27 4.39
N ASN A 33 25.76 4.22 5.21
CA ASN A 33 26.35 2.96 4.78
C ASN A 33 25.47 2.23 3.75
N ILE A 34 26.09 1.55 2.78
CA ILE A 34 25.39 0.91 1.66
C ILE A 34 24.26 -0.04 2.04
N ASN A 35 24.38 -0.77 3.15
CA ASN A 35 23.35 -1.69 3.63
C ASN A 35 22.04 -0.99 4.04
N HIS A 36 22.08 0.33 4.26
CA HIS A 36 20.96 1.18 4.67
C HIS A 36 20.61 2.26 3.62
N LEU A 37 21.12 2.16 2.39
CA LEU A 37 20.86 3.13 1.32
C LEU A 37 19.55 2.90 0.55
N HIS A 38 18.84 1.78 0.75
CA HIS A 38 17.57 1.52 0.06
C HIS A 38 16.53 2.61 0.37
N GLY A 39 15.86 3.13 -0.67
CA GLY A 39 14.86 4.20 -0.54
C GLY A 39 15.44 5.60 -0.27
N ARG A 40 16.74 5.72 -0.01
CA ARG A 40 17.44 7.00 0.17
C ARG A 40 17.61 7.73 -1.17
N ILE A 41 17.95 9.02 -1.12
CA ILE A 41 18.08 9.87 -2.31
C ILE A 41 19.46 10.52 -2.31
N THR A 42 20.20 10.47 -3.43
CA THR A 42 21.57 10.99 -3.53
C THR A 42 21.62 12.51 -3.29
N PHE A 43 22.55 12.98 -2.45
CA PHE A 43 22.70 14.43 -2.20
C PHE A 43 23.53 15.12 -3.29
N ASN A 44 24.48 14.40 -3.89
CA ASN A 44 25.37 14.86 -4.96
C ASN A 44 25.25 13.92 -6.18
N VAL A 45 25.81 14.35 -7.31
CA VAL A 45 26.11 13.43 -8.44
C VAL A 45 27.15 12.40 -7.97
N ILE A 46 27.00 11.14 -8.41
CA ILE A 46 27.93 10.05 -8.10
C ILE A 46 28.61 9.58 -9.39
N ASN A 47 29.93 9.73 -9.45
CA ASN A 47 30.78 9.32 -10.56
C ASN A 47 31.53 8.03 -10.23
N SER A 48 31.84 7.22 -11.24
CA SER A 48 32.57 5.96 -11.02
C SER A 48 34.00 6.20 -10.54
N GLN A 49 34.40 5.53 -9.46
CA GLN A 49 35.76 5.61 -8.93
C GLN A 49 36.73 4.66 -9.66
N CYS A 50 36.18 3.65 -10.34
CA CYS A 50 36.89 2.60 -11.06
C CYS A 50 36.20 2.29 -12.40
N ASP A 51 36.89 1.55 -13.26
CA ASP A 51 36.29 0.89 -14.41
C ASP A 51 35.55 -0.39 -13.99
N LEU A 52 34.43 -0.68 -14.64
CA LEU A 52 33.67 -1.91 -14.52
C LEU A 52 33.41 -2.52 -15.92
N PRO A 53 33.88 -3.75 -16.19
CA PRO A 53 34.75 -4.54 -15.32
C PRO A 53 36.14 -3.88 -15.16
N ALA A 54 36.80 -4.13 -14.02
CA ALA A 54 38.11 -3.54 -13.70
C ALA A 54 39.30 -4.24 -14.41
N PHE A 55 39.03 -5.36 -15.09
CA PHE A 55 39.97 -6.18 -15.85
C PHE A 55 39.20 -6.86 -17.00
N LYS A 56 39.89 -7.44 -17.99
CA LYS A 56 39.24 -8.27 -19.02
C LYS A 56 38.45 -9.40 -18.36
N VAL A 57 37.17 -9.59 -18.68
CA VAL A 57 36.37 -10.73 -18.20
C VAL A 57 35.74 -11.53 -19.32
N SER A 58 35.59 -12.84 -19.13
CA SER A 58 34.95 -13.70 -20.12
C SER A 58 33.43 -13.56 -20.08
N THR A 59 32.78 -13.51 -21.24
CA THR A 59 31.31 -13.60 -21.32
C THR A 59 30.79 -15.05 -21.32
N LYS A 60 31.66 -16.06 -21.54
CA LYS A 60 31.27 -17.47 -21.67
C LYS A 60 32.24 -18.42 -20.94
N HIS A 61 31.76 -19.59 -20.56
CA HIS A 61 32.63 -20.68 -20.13
C HIS A 61 33.40 -21.23 -21.34
N GLY A 62 34.72 -21.35 -21.22
CA GLY A 62 35.57 -21.69 -22.35
C GLY A 62 37.06 -21.59 -22.04
N TYR A 63 37.88 -21.71 -23.07
CA TYR A 63 39.33 -21.57 -22.97
C TYR A 63 39.75 -20.18 -23.46
N ALA A 64 40.45 -19.43 -22.60
CA ALA A 64 41.13 -18.20 -22.97
C ALA A 64 42.36 -18.54 -23.81
N VAL A 65 42.50 -17.85 -24.95
CA VAL A 65 43.44 -18.20 -26.03
C VAL A 65 44.02 -16.95 -26.70
N LEU A 66 45.12 -17.15 -27.41
CA LEU A 66 45.61 -16.22 -28.42
C LEU A 66 44.94 -16.53 -29.77
N ALA A 67 44.15 -15.59 -30.29
CA ALA A 67 43.48 -15.70 -31.59
C ALA A 67 44.46 -15.92 -32.75
N SER A 68 45.69 -15.41 -32.64
CA SER A 68 46.79 -15.57 -33.60
C SER A 68 47.10 -17.02 -33.97
N ASP A 69 46.95 -17.95 -33.03
CA ASP A 69 47.35 -19.35 -33.22
C ASP A 69 46.26 -20.15 -33.96
N GLY A 70 45.09 -19.54 -34.20
CA GLY A 70 44.02 -20.10 -35.00
C GLY A 70 43.38 -21.39 -34.45
N GLU A 71 43.00 -22.25 -35.37
CA GLU A 71 42.40 -23.57 -35.13
C GLU A 71 43.50 -24.63 -34.95
N CYS A 72 43.75 -25.05 -33.71
CA CYS A 72 44.90 -25.89 -33.34
C CYS A 72 44.70 -26.59 -31.99
N GLU A 73 45.53 -27.59 -31.71
CA GLU A 73 45.69 -28.16 -30.37
C GLU A 73 46.49 -27.18 -29.48
N ARG A 74 46.05 -27.02 -28.23
CA ARG A 74 46.68 -26.11 -27.27
C ARG A 74 46.86 -26.77 -25.91
N ILE A 75 47.98 -26.50 -25.25
CA ILE A 75 48.30 -26.99 -23.91
C ILE A 75 47.45 -26.23 -22.87
N VAL A 76 46.84 -26.96 -21.93
CA VAL A 76 45.99 -26.38 -20.87
C VAL A 76 46.84 -26.01 -19.66
N LEU A 77 47.16 -24.72 -19.53
CA LEU A 77 47.85 -24.19 -18.35
C LEU A 77 46.89 -24.20 -17.14
N HIS A 78 47.22 -25.04 -16.16
CA HIS A 78 46.45 -25.19 -14.93
C HIS A 78 46.77 -24.03 -13.96
N ARG A 79 45.74 -23.47 -13.32
CA ARG A 79 45.91 -22.45 -12.28
C ARG A 79 46.37 -23.09 -10.97
N THR A 80 47.66 -22.96 -10.63
CA THR A 80 48.11 -23.07 -9.24
C THR A 80 47.63 -21.83 -8.47
N THR A 81 47.20 -22.00 -7.22
CA THR A 81 46.56 -20.93 -6.44
C THR A 81 47.47 -19.72 -6.25
N SER A 82 46.88 -18.51 -6.34
CA SER A 82 47.49 -17.17 -6.25
C SER A 82 48.33 -16.62 -7.43
N ALA A 83 48.82 -17.44 -8.37
CA ALA A 83 49.64 -16.93 -9.47
C ALA A 83 48.81 -16.57 -10.73
N PRO A 84 49.07 -15.42 -11.40
CA PRO A 84 48.44 -15.14 -12.70
C PRO A 84 49.03 -16.04 -13.80
N VAL A 85 48.18 -16.78 -14.50
CA VAL A 85 48.56 -17.59 -15.66
C VAL A 85 48.78 -16.66 -16.87
N SER A 86 50.04 -16.49 -17.28
CA SER A 86 50.44 -15.83 -18.52
C SER A 86 50.31 -16.80 -19.70
N LEU A 87 49.70 -16.37 -20.81
CA LEU A 87 49.55 -17.21 -22.01
C LEU A 87 50.65 -16.94 -23.05
N THR A 88 51.25 -18.03 -23.54
CA THR A 88 52.16 -18.04 -24.71
C THR A 88 51.49 -18.72 -25.92
N PRO A 89 52.00 -18.52 -27.15
CA PRO A 89 51.46 -19.20 -28.35
C PRO A 89 51.42 -20.72 -28.19
N GLY A 90 50.31 -21.34 -28.62
CA GLY A 90 50.05 -22.77 -28.44
C GLY A 90 49.56 -23.17 -27.05
N THR A 91 49.31 -22.20 -26.15
CA THR A 91 48.73 -22.46 -24.82
C THR A 91 47.33 -21.87 -24.68
N CYS A 92 46.61 -22.35 -23.67
CA CYS A 92 45.30 -21.85 -23.26
C CYS A 92 45.10 -22.05 -21.75
N THR A 93 44.10 -21.41 -21.17
CA THR A 93 43.66 -21.71 -19.80
C THR A 93 42.14 -21.62 -19.69
N TYR A 94 41.53 -22.45 -18.84
CA TYR A 94 40.08 -22.45 -18.68
C TYR A 94 39.61 -21.22 -17.89
N VAL A 95 38.53 -20.58 -18.35
CA VAL A 95 37.89 -19.44 -17.71
C VAL A 95 36.37 -19.63 -17.65
N LYS A 96 35.75 -19.36 -16.50
CA LYS A 96 34.29 -19.34 -16.36
C LYS A 96 33.72 -18.00 -16.85
N SER A 97 32.44 -17.98 -17.21
CA SER A 97 31.74 -16.72 -17.49
C SER A 97 31.78 -15.80 -16.26
N GLY A 98 32.25 -14.57 -16.43
CA GLY A 98 32.47 -13.58 -15.37
C GLY A 98 33.87 -13.57 -14.73
N GLU A 99 34.75 -14.56 -15.01
CA GLU A 99 36.11 -14.57 -14.47
C GLU A 99 37.08 -13.65 -15.24
N ARG A 100 38.17 -13.26 -14.56
CA ARG A 100 39.33 -12.58 -15.17
C ARG A 100 39.93 -13.47 -16.27
N VAL A 101 40.08 -12.86 -17.44
CA VAL A 101 40.82 -13.40 -18.59
C VAL A 101 42.30 -12.94 -18.47
N PRO A 102 43.30 -13.78 -18.80
CA PRO A 102 44.70 -13.37 -18.86
C PRO A 102 44.91 -12.13 -19.73
N GLU A 103 45.92 -11.32 -19.42
CA GLU A 103 46.11 -10.02 -20.07
C GLU A 103 46.60 -10.18 -21.52
N GLU A 104 47.31 -11.25 -21.81
CA GLU A 104 47.77 -11.63 -23.14
C GLU A 104 46.63 -12.18 -23.99
N ALA A 105 45.63 -12.84 -23.39
CA ALA A 105 44.54 -13.49 -24.11
C ALA A 105 43.74 -12.50 -24.97
N THR A 106 43.48 -12.90 -26.21
CA THR A 106 42.78 -12.08 -27.21
C THR A 106 41.42 -12.63 -27.59
N ALA A 107 41.09 -13.88 -27.23
CA ALA A 107 39.75 -14.45 -27.36
C ALA A 107 39.46 -15.47 -26.25
N VAL A 108 38.18 -15.83 -26.08
CA VAL A 108 37.75 -17.00 -25.30
C VAL A 108 36.89 -17.90 -26.20
N VAL A 109 37.32 -19.14 -26.44
CA VAL A 109 36.58 -20.11 -27.25
C VAL A 109 35.61 -20.89 -26.35
N PRO A 110 34.28 -20.87 -26.62
CA PRO A 110 33.31 -21.58 -25.79
C PRO A 110 33.47 -23.11 -25.87
N LEU A 111 33.24 -23.82 -24.77
CA LEU A 111 33.44 -25.28 -24.66
C LEU A 111 32.83 -26.10 -25.81
N LYS A 112 31.67 -25.69 -26.34
CA LYS A 112 30.98 -26.34 -27.47
C LYS A 112 31.71 -26.27 -28.82
N ASN A 113 32.85 -25.58 -28.90
CA ASN A 113 33.75 -25.50 -30.05
C ASN A 113 35.13 -26.16 -29.74
N VAL A 114 35.24 -26.92 -28.65
CA VAL A 114 36.49 -27.48 -28.11
C VAL A 114 36.34 -28.99 -27.92
N THR A 115 37.39 -29.75 -28.21
CA THR A 115 37.42 -31.22 -28.08
C THR A 115 38.74 -31.67 -27.44
N GLY A 116 38.74 -32.81 -26.75
CA GLY A 116 39.94 -33.36 -26.07
C GLY A 116 39.72 -33.68 -24.60
N ASN A 117 40.77 -34.16 -23.93
CA ASN A 117 40.76 -34.44 -22.49
C ASN A 117 41.24 -33.21 -21.72
N ASN A 118 40.34 -32.58 -20.96
CA ASN A 118 40.51 -31.28 -20.28
C ASN A 118 41.71 -31.15 -19.30
N SER A 119 42.54 -32.18 -19.14
CA SER A 119 43.63 -32.26 -18.15
C SER A 119 45.04 -32.01 -18.69
N HIS A 120 45.27 -31.97 -20.01
CA HIS A 120 46.61 -31.69 -20.60
C HIS A 120 46.55 -30.82 -21.86
N SER A 121 45.75 -31.20 -22.86
CA SER A 121 45.61 -30.47 -24.11
C SER A 121 44.18 -30.49 -24.63
N VAL A 122 43.81 -29.46 -25.40
CA VAL A 122 42.51 -29.34 -26.05
C VAL A 122 42.65 -28.84 -27.48
N GLN A 123 41.91 -29.46 -28.40
CA GLN A 123 41.74 -29.01 -29.77
C GLN A 123 40.70 -27.89 -29.82
N ILE A 124 41.12 -26.72 -30.32
CA ILE A 124 40.24 -25.63 -30.70
C ILE A 124 39.75 -25.91 -32.13
N ASN A 125 38.42 -26.00 -32.33
CA ASN A 125 37.79 -26.37 -33.61
C ASN A 125 37.13 -25.17 -34.32
N ILE A 126 37.62 -23.95 -34.07
CA ILE A 126 37.31 -22.74 -34.84
C ILE A 126 38.55 -21.84 -34.90
N ASN A 127 38.65 -21.02 -35.94
CA ASN A 127 39.54 -19.86 -35.91
C ASN A 127 38.95 -18.76 -35.00
N PRO A 128 39.59 -18.35 -33.88
CA PRO A 128 39.02 -17.36 -32.95
C PRO A 128 39.18 -15.92 -33.47
N GLU A 129 38.15 -15.08 -33.33
CA GLU A 129 38.25 -13.66 -33.68
C GLU A 129 38.87 -12.83 -32.53
N PHE A 130 39.55 -11.73 -32.85
CA PHE A 130 40.09 -10.84 -31.82
C PHE A 130 38.96 -10.16 -31.02
N GLY A 131 39.05 -10.22 -29.69
CA GLY A 131 38.03 -9.76 -28.74
C GLY A 131 36.87 -10.75 -28.54
N GLN A 132 36.86 -11.90 -29.21
CA GLN A 132 35.70 -12.80 -29.20
C GLN A 132 35.40 -13.32 -27.79
N ASN A 133 34.18 -13.06 -27.33
CA ASN A 133 33.67 -13.41 -25.99
C ASN A 133 34.39 -12.75 -24.80
N ILE A 134 35.14 -11.66 -24.99
CA ILE A 134 35.77 -10.87 -23.91
C ILE A 134 35.02 -9.55 -23.71
N LYS A 135 34.67 -9.22 -22.47
CA LYS A 135 34.35 -7.84 -22.05
C LYS A 135 35.65 -7.13 -21.68
N ASN A 136 35.90 -5.98 -22.29
CA ASN A 136 37.06 -5.13 -22.01
C ASN A 136 36.87 -4.29 -20.75
N ILE A 137 37.98 -3.74 -20.23
CA ILE A 137 37.98 -2.84 -19.09
C ILE A 137 37.04 -1.66 -19.36
N GLY A 138 36.15 -1.35 -18.39
CA GLY A 138 35.22 -0.22 -18.48
C GLY A 138 34.07 -0.38 -19.47
N SER A 139 33.84 -1.56 -20.06
CA SER A 139 32.80 -1.80 -21.09
C SER A 139 31.36 -1.49 -20.64
N ASP A 140 31.11 -1.58 -19.34
CA ASP A 140 29.80 -1.34 -18.74
C ASP A 140 29.77 0.09 -18.16
N ILE A 141 30.76 0.39 -17.31
CA ILE A 141 30.99 1.71 -16.72
C ILE A 141 32.49 2.01 -16.79
N SER A 142 32.87 3.06 -17.51
CA SER A 142 34.23 3.60 -17.43
C SER A 142 34.43 4.40 -16.14
N LYS A 143 35.68 4.54 -15.69
CA LYS A 143 36.06 5.45 -14.62
C LYS A 143 35.56 6.89 -14.89
N GLU A 144 35.27 7.64 -13.84
CA GLU A 144 34.83 9.04 -13.83
C GLU A 144 33.48 9.35 -14.52
N LYS A 145 32.90 8.38 -15.26
CA LYS A 145 31.54 8.43 -15.81
C LYS A 145 30.52 8.73 -14.71
N GLN A 146 29.61 9.67 -14.96
CA GLN A 146 28.45 9.93 -14.10
C GLN A 146 27.53 8.71 -14.10
N ILE A 147 27.18 8.23 -12.90
CA ILE A 147 26.38 7.02 -12.68
C ILE A 147 25.00 7.38 -12.16
N LEU A 148 24.92 7.89 -10.93
CA LEU A 148 23.68 8.39 -10.35
C LEU A 148 23.68 9.92 -10.42
N PRO A 149 22.72 10.56 -11.12
CA PRO A 149 22.48 11.99 -11.00
C PRO A 149 22.28 12.44 -9.54
N GLN A 150 22.43 13.75 -9.30
CA GLN A 150 22.00 14.35 -8.04
C GLN A 150 20.49 14.14 -7.85
N PHE A 151 20.06 13.91 -6.61
CA PHE A 151 18.67 13.65 -6.24
C PHE A 151 18.04 12.42 -6.92
N THR A 152 18.82 11.35 -7.10
CA THR A 152 18.31 10.05 -7.56
C THR A 152 17.87 9.19 -6.37
N ARG A 153 16.65 8.63 -6.40
CA ARG A 153 16.18 7.63 -5.42
C ARG A 153 16.89 6.29 -5.67
N ILE A 154 17.44 5.70 -4.61
CA ILE A 154 18.30 4.53 -4.64
C ILE A 154 17.43 3.26 -4.50
N GLY A 155 17.13 2.63 -5.63
CA GLY A 155 16.44 1.34 -5.72
C GLY A 155 17.39 0.14 -5.69
N PRO A 156 16.86 -1.09 -5.89
CA PRO A 156 17.66 -2.32 -5.91
C PRO A 156 18.75 -2.34 -6.99
N ALA A 157 18.48 -1.74 -8.16
CA ALA A 157 19.45 -1.64 -9.25
C ALA A 157 20.59 -0.66 -8.91
N GLU A 158 20.23 0.52 -8.39
CA GLU A 158 21.19 1.56 -8.00
C GLU A 158 22.11 1.08 -6.88
N LEU A 159 21.59 0.30 -5.91
CA LEU A 159 22.38 -0.38 -4.89
C LEU A 159 23.36 -1.39 -5.49
N GLY A 160 22.93 -2.16 -6.49
CA GLY A 160 23.81 -3.08 -7.21
C GLY A 160 24.99 -2.36 -7.86
N ILE A 161 24.75 -1.23 -8.51
CA ILE A 161 25.81 -0.43 -9.15
C ILE A 161 26.76 0.16 -8.10
N LEU A 162 26.22 0.74 -7.02
CA LEU A 162 27.03 1.28 -5.91
C LEU A 162 27.88 0.18 -5.23
N ALA A 163 27.33 -1.02 -5.08
CA ALA A 163 28.04 -2.18 -4.55
C ALA A 163 29.15 -2.65 -5.50
N ALA A 164 28.88 -2.72 -6.81
CA ALA A 164 29.87 -3.08 -7.83
C ALA A 164 31.03 -2.05 -7.90
N MET A 165 30.75 -0.78 -7.61
CA MET A 165 31.75 0.28 -7.48
C MET A 165 32.51 0.27 -6.13
N GLY A 166 32.15 -0.60 -5.18
CA GLY A 166 32.76 -0.64 -3.85
C GLY A 166 32.35 0.47 -2.89
N CYS A 167 31.24 1.16 -3.15
CA CYS A 167 30.81 2.32 -2.35
C CYS A 167 30.40 1.89 -0.92
N LYS A 168 31.29 2.05 0.05
CA LYS A 168 31.03 1.74 1.47
C LYS A 168 29.89 2.59 2.07
N ALA A 169 29.78 3.84 1.66
CA ALA A 169 28.75 4.79 2.07
C ALA A 169 28.53 5.85 0.98
N VAL A 170 27.36 6.50 0.98
CA VAL A 170 26.97 7.54 0.01
C VAL A 170 26.40 8.77 0.73
N PRO A 171 26.74 10.00 0.32
CA PRO A 171 26.08 11.21 0.78
C PRO A 171 24.66 11.29 0.22
N VAL A 172 23.67 11.27 1.11
CA VAL A 172 22.24 11.26 0.79
C VAL A 172 21.51 12.45 1.43
N VAL A 173 20.39 12.84 0.84
CA VAL A 173 19.47 13.82 1.41
C VAL A 173 18.98 13.27 2.75
N LYS A 174 19.13 14.06 3.82
CA LYS A 174 18.65 13.70 5.16
C LYS A 174 17.14 13.47 5.12
N HIS A 175 16.67 12.42 5.80
CA HIS A 175 15.23 12.15 5.89
C HIS A 175 14.51 13.32 6.56
N VAL A 176 13.45 13.79 5.89
CA VAL A 176 12.45 14.67 6.48
C VAL A 176 11.69 13.91 7.55
N SER A 177 11.65 14.45 8.76
CA SER A 177 10.91 13.89 9.89
C SER A 177 9.46 14.38 9.89
N VAL A 178 8.50 13.47 10.07
CA VAL A 178 7.05 13.74 9.92
C VAL A 178 6.30 13.42 11.20
N GLY A 179 5.72 14.43 11.84
CA GLY A 179 4.84 14.27 13.00
C GLY A 179 3.37 14.21 12.59
N ILE A 180 2.59 13.30 13.18
CA ILE A 180 1.16 13.13 12.87
C ILE A 180 0.32 13.11 14.15
N PHE A 181 -0.80 13.84 14.16
CA PHE A 181 -1.85 13.67 15.17
C PHE A 181 -3.26 13.96 14.63
N SER A 182 -4.26 13.40 15.31
CA SER A 182 -5.69 13.61 15.02
C SER A 182 -6.35 14.54 16.04
N ILE A 183 -7.25 15.41 15.57
CA ILE A 183 -7.99 16.38 16.38
C ILE A 183 -9.50 16.05 16.36
N GLY A 184 -10.03 15.57 17.49
CA GLY A 184 -11.49 15.43 17.64
C GLY A 184 -11.94 14.85 18.98
N GLU A 185 -12.83 15.58 19.67
CA GLU A 185 -13.46 15.18 20.95
C GLU A 185 -14.24 13.85 20.88
N PHE A 186 -14.61 13.41 19.68
CA PHE A 186 -15.37 12.18 19.41
C PHE A 186 -14.53 11.03 18.83
N LEU A 187 -13.20 11.20 18.71
CA LEU A 187 -12.31 10.16 18.21
C LEU A 187 -11.88 9.21 19.34
N VAL A 188 -11.68 7.92 19.02
CA VAL A 188 -11.24 6.86 19.94
C VAL A 188 -10.18 5.99 19.25
N GLU A 189 -9.25 5.42 20.01
CA GLU A 189 -8.24 4.50 19.49
C GLU A 189 -8.90 3.15 19.11
N PRO A 190 -8.52 2.49 18.00
CA PRO A 190 -9.10 1.20 17.63
C PRO A 190 -8.94 0.12 18.71
N GLY A 191 -10.06 -0.54 19.04
CA GLY A 191 -10.12 -1.57 20.07
C GLY A 191 -10.58 -1.07 21.44
N GLU A 192 -10.68 0.24 21.67
CA GLU A 192 -11.24 0.81 22.90
C GLU A 192 -12.76 1.02 22.78
N PRO A 193 -13.55 0.88 23.87
CA PRO A 193 -15.01 0.89 23.78
C PRO A 193 -15.60 2.23 23.32
N LEU A 194 -16.40 2.20 22.25
CA LEU A 194 -17.12 3.38 21.74
C LEU A 194 -18.36 3.72 22.57
N ASN A 195 -18.45 4.96 23.03
CA ASN A 195 -19.68 5.53 23.57
C ASN A 195 -20.58 6.07 22.42
N PRO A 196 -21.91 6.21 22.63
CA PRO A 196 -22.82 6.67 21.58
C PRO A 196 -22.41 8.00 20.93
N GLY A 197 -22.07 7.96 19.64
CA GLY A 197 -21.63 9.11 18.85
C GLY A 197 -20.11 9.30 18.75
N GLN A 198 -19.30 8.41 19.32
CA GLN A 198 -17.85 8.31 19.05
C GLN A 198 -17.54 7.46 17.81
N VAL A 199 -16.35 7.64 17.24
CA VAL A 199 -15.82 6.86 16.10
C VAL A 199 -14.32 6.61 16.23
N TYR A 200 -13.80 5.55 15.61
CA TYR A 200 -12.37 5.22 15.65
C TYR A 200 -11.50 6.11 14.73
N ASP A 201 -10.28 6.43 15.17
CA ASP A 201 -9.28 7.19 14.42
C ASP A 201 -8.54 6.34 13.36
N SER A 202 -9.32 5.75 12.45
CA SER A 202 -8.81 4.99 11.29
C SER A 202 -7.99 5.82 10.30
N ALA A 203 -8.03 7.16 10.40
CA ALA A 203 -7.35 8.06 9.48
C ALA A 203 -5.84 8.17 9.73
N ARG A 204 -5.41 8.19 11.00
CA ARG A 204 -4.00 8.39 11.40
C ARG A 204 -3.13 7.18 11.10
N ILE A 205 -3.50 6.01 11.63
CA ILE A 205 -2.80 4.72 11.41
C ILE A 205 -2.58 4.47 9.92
N SER A 206 -3.62 4.72 9.13
CA SER A 206 -3.60 4.48 7.70
C SER A 206 -2.77 5.53 6.94
N LEU A 207 -2.72 6.78 7.40
CA LEU A 207 -1.81 7.78 6.86
C LEU A 207 -0.34 7.44 7.15
N ILE A 208 -0.04 6.91 8.34
CA ILE A 208 1.28 6.39 8.71
C ILE A 208 1.67 5.25 7.77
N ALA A 209 0.74 4.32 7.50
CA ALA A 209 0.94 3.23 6.54
C ALA A 209 1.18 3.72 5.10
N LEU A 210 0.44 4.74 4.64
CA LEU A 210 0.65 5.35 3.31
C LEU A 210 2.03 6.00 3.20
N LEU A 211 2.53 6.63 4.27
CA LEU A 211 3.86 7.22 4.30
C LEU A 211 4.96 6.15 4.31
N LYS A 212 4.81 5.08 5.13
CA LYS A 212 5.69 3.90 5.11
C LYS A 212 5.77 3.29 3.69
N HIS A 213 4.63 3.17 2.98
CA HIS A 213 4.57 2.68 1.58
C HIS A 213 5.35 3.52 0.56
N ASN A 214 5.68 4.77 0.89
CA ASN A 214 6.38 5.69 0.00
C ASN A 214 7.85 5.94 0.42
N ASP A 215 8.41 5.11 1.31
CA ASP A 215 9.74 5.21 1.97
C ASP A 215 9.92 6.38 2.97
N PHE A 216 8.82 6.98 3.44
CA PHE A 216 8.87 7.98 4.52
C PHE A 216 8.88 7.27 5.88
N ASN A 217 10.05 6.75 6.27
CA ASN A 217 10.19 5.93 7.47
C ASN A 217 10.41 6.73 8.78
N SER A 218 10.76 8.02 8.69
CA SER A 218 10.91 8.90 9.86
C SER A 218 9.58 9.52 10.28
N ILE A 219 8.67 8.70 10.82
CA ILE A 219 7.34 9.14 11.29
C ILE A 219 7.28 9.10 12.81
N MET A 220 6.77 10.16 13.42
CA MET A 220 6.42 10.22 14.83
C MET A 220 4.90 10.31 14.98
N ASP A 221 4.30 9.30 15.61
CA ASP A 221 2.88 9.32 15.96
C ASP A 221 2.69 10.00 17.32
N PHE A 222 1.86 11.05 17.37
CA PHE A 222 1.51 11.78 18.59
C PHE A 222 0.05 11.54 19.03
N GLY A 223 -0.61 10.52 18.48
CA GLY A 223 -1.92 9.98 18.87
C GLY A 223 -3.11 10.87 18.51
N ILE A 224 -4.27 10.57 19.12
CA ILE A 224 -5.39 11.53 19.20
C ILE A 224 -5.06 12.58 20.28
N VAL A 225 -5.29 13.86 19.98
CA VAL A 225 -5.16 14.92 20.99
C VAL A 225 -6.42 14.99 21.86
N LYS A 226 -6.30 14.45 23.07
CA LYS A 226 -7.25 14.55 24.20
C LYS A 226 -6.55 15.16 25.41
N ASP A 227 -7.30 15.48 26.47
CA ASP A 227 -6.73 15.86 27.77
C ASP A 227 -6.47 14.59 28.64
N GLU A 228 -5.41 14.65 29.49
CA GLU A 228 -4.98 13.69 30.55
C GLU A 228 -4.09 12.48 30.14
N GLN A 229 -3.62 11.66 31.10
CA GLN A 229 -2.18 11.26 31.28
C GLN A 229 -1.79 9.76 31.11
N ASP A 230 -0.48 9.47 30.92
CA ASP A 230 0.14 8.15 30.58
C ASP A 230 0.86 7.38 31.73
N VAL A 231 0.97 6.03 31.64
CA VAL A 231 2.00 5.12 32.27
C VAL A 231 2.14 3.78 31.48
N GLY A 232 3.29 3.06 31.53
CA GLY A 232 3.57 1.71 30.94
C GLY A 232 4.68 0.94 31.73
N ASP A 233 5.35 -0.16 31.31
CA ASP A 233 5.34 -1.06 30.12
C ASP A 233 6.29 -2.31 30.36
N ASN A 234 6.41 -3.29 29.43
CA ASN A 234 7.46 -4.38 29.28
C ASN A 234 7.43 -5.61 30.25
N SER A 235 8.01 -6.83 30.01
CA SER A 235 8.66 -7.55 28.86
C SER A 235 8.83 -9.12 29.08
N SER A 236 9.47 -9.87 28.15
CA SER A 236 9.58 -11.36 27.94
C SER A 236 10.92 -12.04 28.45
N PRO A 237 11.55 -13.17 27.95
CA PRO A 237 11.19 -14.42 27.16
C PRO A 237 11.95 -15.78 27.58
N SER A 238 12.12 -16.76 26.64
CA SER A 238 13.10 -17.92 26.53
C SER A 238 12.93 -19.21 27.40
N SER A 239 13.49 -20.43 27.16
CA SER A 239 14.04 -21.25 26.00
C SER A 239 14.33 -22.73 26.51
N GLU A 240 15.02 -23.78 25.95
CA GLU A 240 15.82 -24.13 24.72
C GLU A 240 16.18 -25.68 24.60
N SER A 241 16.72 -26.18 23.45
CA SER A 241 17.65 -27.37 23.24
C SER A 241 17.14 -28.87 23.34
N THR A 242 17.72 -29.98 22.76
CA THR A 242 18.72 -30.31 21.67
C THR A 242 18.81 -31.83 21.27
N THR A 243 19.48 -32.16 20.13
CA THR A 243 20.21 -33.43 19.74
C THR A 243 19.43 -34.75 19.46
N THR A 244 19.87 -35.76 18.65
CA THR A 244 21.13 -36.07 17.88
C THR A 244 20.85 -36.96 16.64
N ALA A 245 21.83 -37.25 15.75
CA ALA A 245 21.69 -38.09 14.54
C ALA A 245 22.94 -38.95 14.20
N THR A 246 22.80 -39.95 13.31
CA THR A 246 23.87 -40.76 12.64
C THR A 246 23.42 -41.18 11.23
N ALA A 247 24.33 -41.53 10.31
CA ALA A 247 24.03 -41.71 8.88
C ALA A 247 24.96 -42.70 8.14
N GLU A 248 24.43 -43.33 7.09
CA GLU A 248 25.06 -44.19 6.05
C GLU A 248 23.97 -44.37 4.95
N GLU A 249 24.19 -44.46 3.62
CA GLU A 249 25.39 -44.48 2.75
C GLU A 249 25.23 -43.47 1.57
N LEU A 250 26.19 -43.35 0.63
CA LEU A 250 26.14 -42.36 -0.47
C LEU A 250 27.05 -42.75 -1.67
N GLU A 251 26.54 -43.37 -2.76
CA GLU A 251 27.37 -43.62 -3.96
C GLU A 251 26.69 -43.65 -5.37
N GLU A 252 25.36 -43.75 -5.51
CA GLU A 252 24.75 -44.18 -6.79
C GLU A 252 24.20 -43.09 -7.76
N TRP A 253 24.49 -41.79 -7.56
CA TRP A 253 23.77 -40.69 -8.27
C TRP A 253 24.34 -40.21 -9.63
N LEU A 254 25.52 -40.66 -10.05
CA LEU A 254 26.40 -39.89 -10.97
C LEU A 254 26.02 -39.80 -12.49
N ARG A 255 24.78 -40.08 -12.94
CA ARG A 255 24.43 -40.07 -14.38
C ARG A 255 23.00 -39.62 -14.76
N ALA A 256 22.86 -38.36 -15.21
CA ALA A 256 21.80 -37.92 -16.15
C ALA A 256 22.25 -36.64 -16.91
N GLN A 257 21.66 -36.36 -18.09
CA GLN A 257 21.98 -35.17 -18.91
C GLN A 257 20.73 -34.37 -19.35
N TYR A 258 20.98 -33.14 -19.80
CA TYR A 258 20.04 -32.01 -19.74
C TYR A 258 18.94 -31.96 -20.83
N ASN A 259 17.73 -31.56 -20.40
CA ASN A 259 16.68 -30.99 -21.24
C ASN A 259 16.49 -29.48 -20.96
N LEU A 260 15.93 -28.73 -21.91
CA LEU A 260 15.60 -27.29 -21.75
C LEU A 260 14.12 -27.11 -21.38
N VAL A 261 13.82 -26.25 -20.40
CA VAL A 261 12.44 -26.00 -19.91
C VAL A 261 12.00 -24.57 -20.25
N THR A 262 10.77 -24.36 -20.74
CA THR A 262 10.26 -22.99 -21.00
C THR A 262 9.82 -22.28 -19.72
N VAL A 263 9.80 -20.94 -19.75
CA VAL A 263 9.35 -20.11 -18.62
C VAL A 263 7.94 -20.48 -18.16
N ALA A 264 7.01 -20.70 -19.10
CA ALA A 264 5.63 -21.07 -18.79
C ALA A 264 5.53 -22.46 -18.13
N GLN A 265 6.31 -23.45 -18.60
CA GLN A 265 6.38 -24.77 -17.97
C GLN A 265 6.98 -24.70 -16.56
N ALA A 266 8.08 -23.95 -16.39
CA ALA A 266 8.73 -23.78 -15.09
C ALA A 266 7.81 -23.08 -14.07
N LEU A 267 7.08 -22.03 -14.48
CA LEU A 267 6.08 -21.39 -13.63
C LEU A 267 4.90 -22.31 -13.30
N SER A 268 4.36 -23.04 -14.28
CA SER A 268 3.29 -24.02 -14.06
C SER A 268 3.71 -25.12 -13.07
N LYS A 269 4.95 -25.62 -13.18
CA LYS A 269 5.49 -26.63 -12.26
C LYS A 269 5.71 -26.06 -10.86
N LEU A 270 6.16 -24.80 -10.75
CA LEU A 270 6.28 -24.08 -9.49
C LEU A 270 4.91 -23.88 -8.82
N GLU A 271 3.86 -23.52 -9.57
CA GLU A 271 2.48 -23.44 -9.05
C GLU A 271 1.98 -24.83 -8.59
N GLU A 272 2.22 -25.90 -9.37
CA GLU A 272 1.87 -27.28 -9.01
C GLU A 272 2.48 -27.71 -7.66
N ILE A 273 3.78 -27.50 -7.47
CA ILE A 273 4.51 -27.88 -6.24
C ILE A 273 4.01 -27.09 -5.04
N ILE A 274 3.79 -25.78 -5.20
CA ILE A 274 3.28 -24.92 -4.12
C ILE A 274 1.86 -25.32 -3.71
N ASN A 275 1.01 -25.73 -4.66
CA ASN A 275 -0.36 -26.17 -4.38
C ASN A 275 -0.42 -27.55 -3.72
N ASN A 276 0.55 -28.44 -4.01
CA ASN A 276 0.61 -29.80 -3.49
C ASN A 276 1.40 -29.94 -2.17
N ARG A 277 1.90 -28.83 -1.58
CA ARG A 277 2.75 -28.88 -0.37
C ARG A 277 2.00 -29.42 0.86
N PRO A 278 2.67 -30.21 1.74
CA PRO A 278 2.06 -30.69 2.98
C PRO A 278 1.86 -29.57 4.01
N ASP A 279 2.78 -28.61 4.05
CA ASP A 279 2.80 -27.51 5.02
C ASP A 279 1.74 -26.44 4.73
N ARG A 280 0.68 -26.47 5.54
CA ARG A 280 -0.33 -25.40 5.55
C ARG A 280 0.27 -24.08 6.04
N THR A 281 -0.07 -22.99 5.36
CA THR A 281 0.34 -21.63 5.73
C THR A 281 0.00 -21.33 7.19
N THR A 282 1.03 -21.17 8.03
CA THR A 282 0.86 -20.87 9.45
C THR A 282 0.50 -19.41 9.69
N SER A 283 -0.23 -19.16 10.77
CA SER A 283 -0.70 -17.83 11.16
C SER A 283 -0.19 -17.40 12.54
N GLU A 284 -0.27 -16.09 12.78
CA GLU A 284 -0.05 -15.44 14.07
C GLU A 284 -1.01 -14.26 14.21
N VAL A 285 -1.29 -13.83 15.43
CA VAL A 285 -2.10 -12.63 15.72
C VAL A 285 -1.16 -11.50 16.12
N ILE A 286 -1.33 -10.33 15.52
CA ILE A 286 -0.51 -9.14 15.76
C ILE A 286 -1.37 -7.90 15.93
N LYS A 287 -0.81 -6.85 16.55
CA LYS A 287 -1.45 -5.54 16.66
C LYS A 287 -1.67 -4.91 15.29
N ILE A 288 -2.72 -4.11 15.15
CA ILE A 288 -3.09 -3.46 13.89
C ILE A 288 -2.01 -2.48 13.38
N ASP A 289 -1.25 -1.85 14.28
CA ASP A 289 -0.19 -0.90 13.92
C ASP A 289 1.03 -1.58 13.26
N ASP A 290 1.27 -2.84 13.61
CA ASP A 290 2.31 -3.72 13.05
C ASP A 290 1.84 -4.47 11.79
N ALA A 291 0.54 -4.42 11.47
CA ALA A 291 -0.07 -5.21 10.42
C ALA A 291 0.20 -4.69 9.00
N TYR A 292 0.75 -3.48 8.85
CA TYR A 292 1.09 -2.93 7.54
C TYR A 292 2.06 -3.83 6.75
N GLY A 293 1.71 -4.13 5.50
CA GLY A 293 2.51 -4.98 4.60
C GLY A 293 2.46 -6.49 4.90
N ARG A 294 1.83 -6.90 6.01
CA ARG A 294 1.52 -8.30 6.33
C ARG A 294 0.39 -8.82 5.44
N ILE A 295 0.10 -10.12 5.51
CA ILE A 295 -0.89 -10.80 4.65
C ILE A 295 -1.92 -11.45 5.57
N LEU A 296 -3.23 -11.24 5.36
CA LEU A 296 -4.27 -11.79 6.23
C LEU A 296 -4.35 -13.32 6.15
N ALA A 297 -4.37 -13.98 7.31
CA ALA A 297 -4.51 -15.44 7.39
C ALA A 297 -5.94 -15.93 7.18
N GLU A 298 -6.95 -15.08 7.44
CA GLU A 298 -8.39 -15.38 7.31
C GLU A 298 -9.17 -14.13 6.86
N ALA A 299 -10.34 -14.34 6.24
CA ALA A 299 -11.17 -13.25 5.72
C ALA A 299 -11.84 -12.46 6.86
N GLN A 300 -11.70 -11.14 6.81
CA GLN A 300 -12.16 -10.24 7.87
C GLN A 300 -13.55 -9.68 7.57
N THR A 301 -14.48 -9.79 8.53
CA THR A 301 -15.86 -9.26 8.49
C THR A 301 -16.05 -8.07 9.42
N SER A 302 -17.11 -7.27 9.20
CA SER A 302 -17.48 -6.18 10.11
C SER A 302 -18.13 -6.71 11.38
N ASN A 303 -17.60 -6.37 12.54
CA ASN A 303 -18.21 -6.65 13.85
C ASN A 303 -19.36 -5.68 14.19
N CYS A 304 -19.36 -4.49 13.58
CA CYS A 304 -20.33 -3.42 13.82
C CYS A 304 -20.89 -2.84 12.52
N ASP A 305 -21.92 -2.00 12.64
CA ASP A 305 -22.41 -1.14 11.57
C ASP A 305 -21.65 0.20 11.55
N LEU A 306 -21.37 0.72 10.35
CA LEU A 306 -20.81 2.05 10.13
C LEU A 306 -21.74 2.88 9.23
N PRO A 307 -22.24 4.04 9.69
CA PRO A 307 -22.20 4.50 11.08
C PRO A 307 -23.05 3.60 11.99
N ALA A 308 -22.69 3.50 13.27
CA ALA A 308 -23.42 2.68 14.26
C ALA A 308 -24.74 3.35 14.74
N VAL A 309 -24.92 4.64 14.45
CA VAL A 309 -26.12 5.44 14.74
C VAL A 309 -26.46 6.31 13.53
N ARG A 310 -27.70 6.81 13.42
CA ARG A 310 -28.08 7.76 12.37
C ARG A 310 -27.30 9.07 12.56
N VAL A 311 -26.61 9.59 11.54
CA VAL A 311 -25.77 10.80 11.65
C VAL A 311 -26.07 11.86 10.58
N ALA A 312 -25.84 13.12 10.94
CA ALA A 312 -26.03 14.26 10.04
C ALA A 312 -24.86 14.36 9.06
N THR A 313 -25.12 14.41 7.75
CA THR A 313 -24.06 14.53 6.72
C THR A 313 -23.60 15.98 6.51
N LYS A 314 -24.31 16.96 7.07
CA LYS A 314 -24.04 18.39 6.93
C LYS A 314 -24.37 19.16 8.21
N HIS A 315 -23.78 20.34 8.35
CA HIS A 315 -24.13 21.30 9.39
C HIS A 315 -25.48 21.96 9.07
N GLY A 316 -26.39 22.00 10.04
CA GLY A 316 -27.78 22.37 9.79
C GLY A 316 -28.67 22.23 11.02
N TYR A 317 -29.98 22.09 10.80
CA TYR A 317 -30.94 21.77 11.86
C TYR A 317 -31.65 20.46 11.53
N ALA A 318 -31.66 19.52 12.47
CA ALA A 318 -32.54 18.36 12.46
C ALA A 318 -33.99 18.83 12.61
N VAL A 319 -34.87 18.33 11.74
CA VAL A 319 -36.29 18.68 11.65
C VAL A 319 -37.13 17.44 11.34
N LEU A 320 -38.43 17.55 11.58
CA LEU A 320 -39.43 16.64 11.03
C LEU A 320 -39.80 17.09 9.62
N ALA A 321 -39.66 16.20 8.62
CA ALA A 321 -39.88 16.53 7.22
C ALA A 321 -41.34 16.94 6.94
N ARG A 322 -42.29 16.27 7.60
CA ARG A 322 -43.74 16.53 7.53
C ARG A 322 -44.16 17.95 7.92
N ASP A 323 -43.33 18.69 8.65
CA ASP A 323 -43.65 20.07 9.07
C ASP A 323 -43.41 21.10 7.93
N GLY A 324 -42.76 20.69 6.82
CA GLY A 324 -42.58 21.48 5.59
C GLY A 324 -41.76 22.76 5.73
N GLU A 325 -42.02 23.72 4.84
CA GLU A 325 -41.52 25.10 4.91
C GLU A 325 -42.31 25.89 5.97
N SER A 326 -41.81 25.93 7.21
CA SER A 326 -42.41 26.78 8.25
C SER A 326 -41.45 27.07 9.42
N ARG A 327 -41.93 27.81 10.42
CA ARG A 327 -41.12 28.29 11.57
C ARG A 327 -40.83 27.14 12.55
N ARG A 328 -39.61 27.07 13.07
CA ARG A 328 -39.19 26.08 14.09
C ARG A 328 -38.62 26.78 15.32
N ARG A 329 -38.96 26.27 16.51
CA ARG A 329 -38.28 26.60 17.77
C ARG A 329 -37.01 25.77 17.90
N ILE A 330 -35.88 26.43 18.15
CA ILE A 330 -34.61 25.77 18.47
C ILE A 330 -34.70 25.19 19.89
N ILE A 331 -34.50 23.89 20.03
CA ILE A 331 -34.23 23.24 21.31
C ILE A 331 -32.76 23.48 21.67
N LYS A 332 -32.51 23.93 22.91
CA LYS A 332 -31.19 23.93 23.54
C LYS A 332 -31.16 22.81 24.57
N THR A 333 -30.03 22.10 24.68
CA THR A 333 -29.89 20.98 25.62
C THR A 333 -28.58 21.02 26.40
N SER A 334 -28.66 20.59 27.65
CA SER A 334 -27.58 19.94 28.40
C SER A 334 -27.15 18.62 27.72
N SER A 335 -25.92 18.18 27.94
CA SER A 335 -25.24 17.21 27.07
C SER A 335 -25.43 15.73 27.45
N SER A 336 -26.63 15.31 27.86
CA SER A 336 -26.90 13.91 28.28
C SER A 336 -28.29 13.36 27.94
N ASP A 337 -29.31 14.20 27.83
CA ASP A 337 -30.70 13.72 27.86
C ASP A 337 -31.20 13.30 26.45
N PRO A 338 -32.03 12.25 26.33
CA PRO A 338 -32.63 11.85 25.06
C PRO A 338 -33.68 12.88 24.62
N VAL A 339 -33.31 13.77 23.71
CA VAL A 339 -34.21 14.82 23.22
C VAL A 339 -35.11 14.29 22.11
N SER A 340 -36.39 14.10 22.45
CA SER A 340 -37.42 13.80 21.45
C SER A 340 -37.73 15.01 20.58
N LEU A 341 -37.69 14.85 19.26
CA LEU A 341 -37.93 15.95 18.31
C LEU A 341 -39.42 16.07 17.94
N LEU A 342 -40.11 17.04 18.54
CA LEU A 342 -41.54 17.31 18.33
C LEU A 342 -41.82 18.21 17.11
N SER A 343 -43.05 18.16 16.59
CA SER A 343 -43.46 19.01 15.46
C SER A 343 -43.36 20.50 15.81
N GLY A 344 -42.90 21.32 14.86
CA GLY A 344 -42.60 22.74 15.08
C GLY A 344 -41.29 23.00 15.83
N THR A 345 -40.50 21.96 16.16
CA THR A 345 -39.19 22.11 16.83
C THR A 345 -38.03 21.70 15.92
N CYS A 346 -36.82 22.12 16.29
CA CYS A 346 -35.59 21.77 15.58
C CYS A 346 -34.39 21.71 16.55
N MET A 347 -33.37 20.92 16.22
CA MET A 347 -32.09 20.89 16.93
C MET A 347 -30.95 21.25 15.97
N TYR A 348 -30.03 22.12 16.39
CA TYR A 348 -28.83 22.40 15.58
C TYR A 348 -27.86 21.21 15.61
N MET A 349 -27.50 20.69 14.43
CA MET A 349 -26.58 19.57 14.25
C MET A 349 -25.32 20.00 13.51
N LYS A 350 -24.16 19.51 13.95
CA LYS A 350 -22.93 19.49 13.15
C LYS A 350 -22.85 18.22 12.30
N SER A 351 -22.16 18.31 11.16
CA SER A 351 -21.82 17.14 10.36
C SER A 351 -21.08 16.10 11.20
N GLY A 352 -21.51 14.84 11.14
CA GLY A 352 -20.99 13.70 11.90
C GLY A 352 -21.69 13.42 13.24
N GLN A 353 -22.52 14.32 13.77
CA GLN A 353 -23.23 14.07 15.04
C GLN A 353 -24.43 13.13 14.87
N ARG A 354 -24.73 12.34 15.92
CA ARG A 354 -25.97 11.54 16.02
C ARG A 354 -27.19 12.44 15.84
N VAL A 355 -28.08 12.05 14.93
CA VAL A 355 -29.37 12.68 14.68
C VAL A 355 -30.39 12.14 15.70
N PRO A 356 -31.26 12.98 16.31
CA PRO A 356 -32.35 12.52 17.17
C PRO A 356 -33.23 11.50 16.44
N ASP A 357 -33.72 10.49 17.16
CA ASP A 357 -34.26 9.29 16.50
C ASP A 357 -35.55 9.59 15.71
N GLU A 358 -36.39 10.54 16.14
CA GLU A 358 -37.59 10.97 15.41
C GLU A 358 -37.29 11.90 14.22
N ALA A 359 -36.09 12.47 14.14
CA ALA A 359 -35.76 13.43 13.11
C ALA A 359 -35.66 12.75 11.74
N THR A 360 -36.37 13.30 10.76
CA THR A 360 -36.52 12.73 9.42
C THR A 360 -35.75 13.49 8.35
N ALA A 361 -35.24 14.69 8.63
CA ALA A 361 -34.35 15.44 7.75
C ALA A 361 -33.37 16.34 8.52
N VAL A 362 -32.28 16.77 7.87
CA VAL A 362 -31.38 17.82 8.36
C VAL A 362 -31.27 18.94 7.30
N VAL A 363 -31.77 20.13 7.61
CA VAL A 363 -31.77 21.28 6.69
C VAL A 363 -30.50 22.12 6.87
N GLN A 364 -29.82 22.45 5.76
CA GLN A 364 -28.56 23.20 5.78
C GLN A 364 -28.76 24.67 6.17
N MET A 365 -27.74 25.27 6.81
CA MET A 365 -27.75 26.69 7.22
C MET A 365 -28.07 27.71 6.11
N LYS A 366 -27.88 27.36 4.82
CA LYS A 366 -28.22 28.22 3.67
C LYS A 366 -29.72 28.28 3.36
N ASP A 367 -30.48 27.28 3.83
CA ASP A 367 -31.90 27.07 3.55
C ASP A 367 -32.76 27.49 4.78
N VAL A 368 -32.19 28.34 5.64
CA VAL A 368 -32.73 28.71 6.96
C VAL A 368 -32.52 30.20 7.22
N GLU A 369 -33.54 30.87 7.76
CA GLU A 369 -33.44 32.25 8.28
C GLU A 369 -33.55 32.28 9.81
N ARG A 370 -32.93 33.27 10.45
CA ARG A 370 -33.09 33.56 11.89
C ARG A 370 -33.99 34.78 12.04
N LEU A 371 -35.12 34.62 12.72
CA LEU A 371 -36.09 35.70 12.91
C LEU A 371 -35.70 36.57 14.11
N ILE A 372 -35.32 37.82 13.85
CA ILE A 372 -35.04 38.83 14.88
C ILE A 372 -36.40 39.41 15.33
N PRO A 373 -36.66 39.64 16.64
CA PRO A 373 -35.77 39.52 17.80
C PRO A 373 -35.70 38.11 18.45
N TYR A 374 -36.50 37.16 17.99
CA TYR A 374 -36.69 35.84 18.61
C TYR A 374 -35.48 34.91 18.44
N ARG A 375 -34.46 35.08 19.30
CA ARG A 375 -33.16 34.35 19.32
C ARG A 375 -33.26 32.80 19.28
N ASN A 376 -34.44 32.22 19.53
CA ASN A 376 -34.72 30.79 19.54
C ASN A 376 -35.70 30.33 18.45
N ILE A 377 -36.03 31.16 17.45
CA ILE A 377 -36.92 30.78 16.33
C ILE A 377 -36.20 30.97 14.99
N ILE A 378 -36.34 29.98 14.12
CA ILE A 378 -35.87 30.00 12.73
C ILE A 378 -37.05 29.81 11.76
N LEU A 379 -36.86 30.22 10.51
CA LEU A 379 -37.70 29.84 9.38
C LEU A 379 -36.93 28.86 8.51
N ILE A 380 -37.49 27.67 8.27
CA ILE A 380 -37.02 26.78 7.21
C ILE A 380 -37.57 27.31 5.88
N LYS A 381 -36.75 27.45 4.82
CA LYS A 381 -37.11 28.04 3.52
C LYS A 381 -37.36 27.03 2.38
N ILE A 382 -37.52 25.77 2.73
CA ILE A 382 -37.74 24.67 1.78
C ILE A 382 -38.71 23.66 2.40
N ASN A 383 -39.34 22.83 1.57
CA ASN A 383 -39.93 21.57 2.03
C ASN A 383 -38.82 20.50 2.04
N PRO A 384 -38.32 20.06 3.22
CA PRO A 384 -37.30 19.02 3.30
C PRO A 384 -37.84 17.62 2.96
N GLU A 385 -37.02 16.81 2.29
CA GLU A 385 -37.36 15.42 1.96
C GLU A 385 -37.04 14.46 3.12
N ILE A 386 -37.71 13.31 3.19
CA ILE A 386 -37.40 12.27 4.18
C ILE A 386 -36.02 11.66 3.87
N GLY A 387 -35.17 11.53 4.89
CA GLY A 387 -33.77 11.11 4.78
C GLY A 387 -32.81 12.23 4.36
N GLN A 388 -33.29 13.45 4.07
CA GLN A 388 -32.45 14.49 3.47
C GLN A 388 -31.29 14.88 4.39
N ASN A 389 -30.07 14.75 3.86
CA ASN A 389 -28.79 14.95 4.54
C ASN A 389 -28.54 14.06 5.78
N ILE A 390 -29.21 12.92 5.92
CA ILE A 390 -28.93 11.91 6.97
C ILE A 390 -28.16 10.71 6.36
N LYS A 391 -27.31 10.07 7.17
CA LYS A 391 -26.82 8.70 6.94
C LYS A 391 -27.44 7.80 8.00
N ASP A 392 -28.13 6.75 7.59
CA ASP A 392 -28.70 5.76 8.50
C ASP A 392 -27.68 4.68 8.90
N ILE A 393 -28.06 3.81 9.83
CA ILE A 393 -27.20 2.79 10.43
C ILE A 393 -26.69 1.82 9.34
N GLY A 394 -25.40 1.46 9.40
CA GLY A 394 -24.77 0.52 8.46
C GLY A 394 -24.67 1.02 7.01
N SER A 395 -25.04 2.28 6.75
CA SER A 395 -25.15 2.79 5.38
C SER A 395 -23.82 2.92 4.64
N ASP A 396 -22.68 3.02 5.32
CA ASP A 396 -21.35 2.96 4.69
C ASP A 396 -20.83 1.51 4.64
N LEU A 397 -21.01 0.76 5.74
CA LEU A 397 -20.67 -0.66 5.89
C LEU A 397 -21.62 -1.29 6.92
N SER A 398 -22.28 -2.39 6.58
CA SER A 398 -23.14 -3.14 7.50
C SER A 398 -22.34 -4.15 8.34
N LYS A 399 -22.87 -4.52 9.50
CA LYS A 399 -22.39 -5.67 10.30
C LYS A 399 -22.35 -6.96 9.47
N GLU A 400 -21.46 -7.88 9.86
CA GLU A 400 -21.17 -9.20 9.27
C GLU A 400 -20.68 -9.22 7.82
N LYS A 401 -20.80 -8.11 7.07
CA LYS A 401 -20.25 -7.99 5.73
C LYS A 401 -18.73 -8.14 5.73
N GLN A 402 -18.20 -8.94 4.80
CA GLN A 402 -16.76 -9.05 4.56
C GLN A 402 -16.16 -7.67 4.19
N ILE A 403 -15.09 -7.29 4.88
CA ILE A 403 -14.33 -6.06 4.65
C ILE A 403 -12.99 -6.31 3.96
N VAL A 404 -12.31 -7.44 4.21
CA VAL A 404 -11.04 -7.76 3.55
C VAL A 404 -10.96 -9.28 3.30
N PRO A 405 -10.68 -9.75 2.07
CA PRO A 405 -10.52 -11.17 1.79
C PRO A 405 -9.31 -11.80 2.50
N GLN A 406 -9.36 -13.11 2.69
CA GLN A 406 -8.21 -13.94 3.07
C GLN A 406 -7.06 -13.80 2.05
N PHE A 407 -5.82 -13.91 2.50
CA PHE A 407 -4.59 -13.75 1.69
C PHE A 407 -4.45 -12.38 0.99
N THR A 408 -5.24 -11.38 1.39
CA THR A 408 -5.01 -9.99 0.99
C THR A 408 -3.81 -9.44 1.74
N ARG A 409 -2.88 -8.80 1.02
CA ARG A 409 -1.84 -8.00 1.67
C ARG A 409 -2.46 -6.74 2.25
N ILE A 410 -2.19 -6.49 3.53
CA ILE A 410 -2.70 -5.36 4.29
C ILE A 410 -1.98 -4.09 3.82
N GLY A 411 -2.59 -3.40 2.85
CA GLY A 411 -2.20 -2.06 2.45
C GLY A 411 -2.77 -1.01 3.41
N ALA A 412 -2.45 0.25 3.11
CA ALA A 412 -2.97 1.38 3.86
C ALA A 412 -4.51 1.50 3.76
N ALA A 413 -5.11 1.03 2.67
CA ALA A 413 -6.56 0.93 2.48
C ALA A 413 -7.23 -0.08 3.42
N GLU A 414 -6.65 -1.28 3.54
CA GLU A 414 -7.16 -2.37 4.36
C GLU A 414 -7.08 -1.98 5.85
N LEU A 415 -6.01 -1.29 6.26
CA LEU A 415 -5.89 -0.76 7.63
C LEU A 415 -7.01 0.21 8.00
N ILE A 416 -7.49 1.08 7.09
CA ILE A 416 -8.65 1.94 7.37
C ILE A 416 -9.87 1.07 7.71
N LEU A 417 -10.13 0.00 6.94
CA LEU A 417 -11.29 -0.87 7.14
C LEU A 417 -11.19 -1.66 8.45
N LEU A 418 -10.01 -2.20 8.75
CA LEU A 418 -9.74 -2.95 9.99
C LEU A 418 -9.86 -2.03 11.22
N ALA A 419 -9.26 -0.83 11.18
CA ALA A 419 -9.31 0.15 12.26
C ALA A 419 -10.71 0.80 12.44
N ALA A 420 -11.43 1.07 11.33
CA ALA A 420 -12.79 1.61 11.40
C ALA A 420 -13.80 0.60 11.97
N THR A 421 -13.52 -0.71 11.85
CA THR A 421 -14.25 -1.79 12.54
C THR A 421 -13.65 -2.10 13.93
N GLY A 422 -12.82 -1.23 14.49
CA GLY A 422 -12.35 -1.35 15.87
C GLY A 422 -11.46 -2.55 16.16
N ARG A 423 -10.79 -3.12 15.15
CA ARG A 423 -9.81 -4.18 15.40
C ARG A 423 -8.57 -3.61 16.09
N LYS A 424 -8.27 -4.17 17.26
CA LYS A 424 -6.99 -3.97 17.98
C LYS A 424 -5.88 -4.83 17.39
N GLU A 425 -6.25 -6.03 16.94
CA GLU A 425 -5.35 -7.07 16.45
C GLU A 425 -5.93 -7.76 15.21
N VAL A 426 -5.08 -8.39 14.40
CA VAL A 426 -5.45 -9.14 13.20
C VAL A 426 -4.64 -10.44 13.04
N PRO A 427 -5.27 -11.54 12.61
CA PRO A 427 -4.59 -12.77 12.24
C PRO A 427 -3.94 -12.65 10.85
N VAL A 428 -2.63 -12.85 10.80
CA VAL A 428 -1.79 -12.73 9.60
C VAL A 428 -0.99 -13.99 9.34
N VAL A 429 -0.65 -14.24 8.08
CA VAL A 429 0.30 -15.27 7.65
C VAL A 429 1.67 -14.95 8.24
N LYS A 430 2.32 -15.96 8.85
CA LYS A 430 3.70 -15.83 9.35
C LYS A 430 4.66 -15.50 8.18
N PRO A 431 5.70 -14.68 8.39
CA PRO A 431 6.57 -14.28 7.29
C PRO A 431 7.38 -15.48 6.79
N VAL A 432 7.28 -15.81 5.50
CA VAL A 432 8.17 -16.79 4.85
C VAL A 432 9.60 -16.30 4.99
N SER A 433 10.46 -17.12 5.59
CA SER A 433 11.86 -16.78 5.86
C SER A 433 12.76 -17.13 4.67
N VAL A 434 13.67 -16.21 4.32
CA VAL A 434 14.49 -16.28 3.10
C VAL A 434 15.97 -16.15 3.43
N GLY A 435 16.74 -17.22 3.22
CA GLY A 435 18.20 -17.22 3.37
C GLY A 435 18.88 -16.89 2.05
N ILE A 436 19.95 -16.10 2.08
CA ILE A 436 20.71 -15.72 0.88
C ILE A 436 22.22 -15.79 1.13
N PHE A 437 22.96 -16.48 0.25
CA PHE A 437 24.42 -16.34 0.17
C PHE A 437 24.93 -16.40 -1.27
N SER A 438 26.13 -15.87 -1.47
CA SER A 438 26.85 -15.90 -2.74
C SER A 438 27.99 -16.91 -2.71
N ILE A 439 28.23 -17.59 -3.83
CA ILE A 439 29.29 -18.58 -4.02
C ILE A 439 30.30 -18.04 -5.05
N GLY A 440 31.55 -17.89 -4.63
CA GLY A 440 32.64 -17.49 -5.52
C GLY A 440 33.92 -17.14 -4.77
N GLU A 441 35.03 -17.75 -5.19
CA GLU A 441 36.37 -17.57 -4.59
C GLU A 441 36.87 -16.11 -4.65
N PHE A 442 36.47 -15.36 -5.69
CA PHE A 442 36.91 -13.99 -5.95
C PHE A 442 35.91 -12.91 -5.49
N LEU A 443 34.91 -13.26 -4.68
CA LEU A 443 33.88 -12.32 -4.19
C LEU A 443 34.27 -11.66 -2.86
N VAL A 444 34.12 -10.34 -2.80
CA VAL A 444 34.47 -9.47 -1.65
C VAL A 444 33.27 -8.60 -1.25
N LYS A 445 33.15 -8.14 0.01
CA LYS A 445 32.05 -7.26 0.41
C LYS A 445 32.34 -5.80 0.01
N PRO A 446 31.34 -5.03 -0.45
CA PRO A 446 31.55 -3.62 -0.81
C PRO A 446 32.18 -2.79 0.32
N GLY A 447 33.30 -2.12 0.01
CA GLY A 447 34.04 -1.29 0.96
C GLY A 447 35.16 -1.99 1.73
N GLU A 448 35.44 -3.27 1.44
CA GLU A 448 36.71 -3.96 1.71
C GLU A 448 37.66 -3.75 0.51
N PRO A 449 39.00 -3.75 0.67
CA PRO A 449 39.93 -3.54 -0.45
C PRO A 449 39.97 -4.73 -1.41
N LEU A 450 39.95 -4.47 -2.73
CA LEU A 450 40.09 -5.51 -3.76
C LEU A 450 41.56 -5.86 -4.04
N SER A 451 41.87 -7.15 -4.10
CA SER A 451 43.08 -7.70 -4.69
C SER A 451 42.91 -7.93 -6.21
N PRO A 452 44.00 -8.02 -7.01
CA PRO A 452 43.91 -8.18 -8.46
C PRO A 452 43.11 -9.41 -8.91
N GLY A 453 41.94 -9.20 -9.51
CA GLY A 453 41.03 -10.27 -9.96
C GLY A 453 39.79 -10.47 -9.07
N GLN A 454 39.70 -9.83 -7.91
CA GLN A 454 38.50 -9.84 -7.07
C GLN A 454 37.42 -8.87 -7.57
N VAL A 455 36.15 -9.17 -7.25
CA VAL A 455 34.99 -8.31 -7.52
C VAL A 455 34.05 -8.25 -6.32
N TYR A 456 33.23 -7.20 -6.24
CA TYR A 456 32.28 -7.05 -5.14
C TYR A 456 30.97 -7.82 -5.34
N ASP A 457 30.42 -8.39 -4.27
CA ASP A 457 29.08 -8.98 -4.25
C ASP A 457 27.97 -7.91 -4.31
N SER A 458 27.72 -7.46 -5.53
CA SER A 458 26.60 -6.57 -5.88
C SER A 458 25.27 -7.30 -6.01
N ALA A 459 25.28 -8.59 -6.34
CA ALA A 459 24.10 -9.37 -6.66
C ALA A 459 23.24 -9.65 -5.42
N LYS A 460 23.85 -10.05 -4.30
CA LYS A 460 23.13 -10.31 -3.04
C LYS A 460 22.49 -9.05 -2.46
N ILE A 461 23.18 -7.91 -2.53
CA ILE A 461 22.66 -6.63 -2.05
C ILE A 461 21.47 -6.18 -2.92
N SER A 462 21.59 -6.30 -4.25
CA SER A 462 20.50 -6.05 -5.19
C SER A 462 19.27 -6.92 -4.87
N LEU A 463 19.47 -8.21 -4.61
CA LEU A 463 18.39 -9.15 -4.29
C LEU A 463 17.73 -8.85 -2.93
N THR A 464 18.54 -8.57 -1.90
CA THR A 464 18.08 -8.22 -0.55
C THR A 464 17.25 -6.95 -0.58
N ALA A 465 17.66 -5.95 -1.37
CA ALA A 465 16.92 -4.72 -1.58
C ALA A 465 15.60 -4.96 -2.34
N LEU A 466 15.62 -5.81 -3.37
CA LEU A 466 14.39 -6.19 -4.10
C LEU A 466 13.37 -6.88 -3.20
N LEU A 467 13.81 -7.79 -2.33
CA LEU A 467 12.91 -8.47 -1.40
C LEU A 467 12.29 -7.48 -0.39
N LYS A 468 13.07 -6.53 0.14
CA LYS A 468 12.60 -5.44 1.01
C LYS A 468 11.64 -4.48 0.29
N ASP A 469 11.92 -4.10 -0.95
CA ASP A 469 11.04 -3.31 -1.83
C ASP A 469 9.69 -4.01 -2.07
N LYS A 470 9.69 -5.34 -2.19
CA LYS A 470 8.47 -6.16 -2.22
C LYS A 470 7.95 -6.55 -0.83
N GLY A 471 8.51 -6.01 0.25
CA GLY A 471 8.09 -6.20 1.64
C GLY A 471 8.23 -7.61 2.21
N PHE A 472 9.13 -8.44 1.65
CA PHE A 472 9.56 -9.71 2.22
C PHE A 472 10.74 -9.44 3.15
N ASN A 473 10.44 -9.11 4.41
CA ASN A 473 11.43 -8.56 5.35
C ASN A 473 12.16 -9.62 6.19
N SER A 474 11.70 -10.87 6.18
CA SER A 474 12.33 -12.00 6.90
C SER A 474 13.49 -12.57 6.08
N ILE A 475 14.61 -11.84 6.04
CA ILE A 475 15.80 -12.17 5.23
C ILE A 475 16.99 -12.43 6.15
N VAL A 476 17.69 -13.54 5.94
CA VAL A 476 18.95 -13.88 6.62
C VAL A 476 20.10 -13.87 5.60
N ASP A 477 21.09 -13.01 5.82
CA ASP A 477 22.32 -12.99 5.01
C ASP A 477 23.34 -14.00 5.58
N PHE A 478 23.56 -15.06 4.81
CA PHE A 478 24.43 -16.18 5.15
C PHE A 478 25.90 -15.96 4.73
N GLY A 479 26.21 -14.85 4.07
CA GLY A 479 27.55 -14.36 3.76
C GLY A 479 27.98 -14.58 2.31
N ILE A 480 29.27 -14.88 2.15
CA ILE A 480 29.92 -15.32 0.92
C ILE A 480 30.61 -16.65 1.25
N VAL A 481 30.58 -17.61 0.33
CA VAL A 481 31.24 -18.92 0.47
C VAL A 481 32.18 -19.13 -0.72
N THR A 482 33.34 -19.72 -0.47
CA THR A 482 34.30 -20.13 -1.50
C THR A 482 33.77 -21.32 -2.31
N GLU A 483 34.43 -21.66 -3.42
CA GLU A 483 34.03 -22.79 -4.28
C GLU A 483 34.53 -24.15 -3.75
N ASP A 484 34.29 -24.40 -2.46
CA ASP A 484 34.59 -25.67 -1.77
C ASP A 484 33.31 -26.44 -1.43
N ILE A 485 33.33 -27.75 -1.67
CA ILE A 485 32.15 -28.64 -1.51
C ILE A 485 31.69 -28.71 -0.04
N GLN A 486 32.62 -28.81 0.91
CA GLN A 486 32.26 -28.96 2.33
C GLN A 486 31.75 -27.65 2.91
N LEU A 487 32.38 -26.52 2.60
CA LEU A 487 31.94 -25.19 3.03
C LEU A 487 30.58 -24.81 2.43
N ILE A 488 30.33 -25.17 1.16
CA ILE A 488 29.00 -25.01 0.55
C ILE A 488 27.97 -25.90 1.26
N LYS A 489 28.26 -27.19 1.47
CA LYS A 489 27.37 -28.13 2.19
C LYS A 489 27.02 -27.60 3.59
N MET A 490 28.03 -27.27 4.40
CA MET A 490 27.83 -26.75 5.76
C MET A 490 26.98 -25.47 5.76
N LYS A 491 27.15 -24.58 4.78
CA LYS A 491 26.35 -23.36 4.70
C LYS A 491 24.90 -23.61 4.26
N ILE A 492 24.67 -24.59 3.38
CA ILE A 492 23.29 -25.01 3.02
C ILE A 492 22.60 -25.63 4.24
N GLU A 493 23.31 -26.48 5.00
CA GLU A 493 22.76 -27.11 6.21
C GLU A 493 22.41 -26.09 7.31
N ASP A 494 23.31 -25.14 7.59
CA ASP A 494 23.10 -24.00 8.48
C ASP A 494 21.87 -23.17 8.04
N ALA A 495 21.78 -22.87 6.74
CA ALA A 495 20.69 -22.07 6.21
C ALA A 495 19.33 -22.79 6.26
N LEU A 496 19.24 -24.04 5.79
CA LEU A 496 17.97 -24.78 5.72
C LEU A 496 17.34 -25.01 7.09
N LYS A 497 18.13 -25.11 8.16
CA LYS A 497 17.62 -25.14 9.56
C LYS A 497 16.92 -23.82 9.93
N GLN A 498 17.45 -22.69 9.50
CA GLN A 498 16.98 -21.36 9.87
C GLN A 498 15.87 -20.79 8.96
N VAL A 499 15.79 -21.21 7.69
CA VAL A 499 14.90 -20.58 6.69
C VAL A 499 14.02 -21.57 5.92
N ASP A 500 12.91 -21.08 5.37
CA ASP A 500 11.96 -21.85 4.54
C ASP A 500 12.38 -21.88 3.06
N VAL A 501 12.96 -20.77 2.59
CA VAL A 501 13.41 -20.58 1.20
C VAL A 501 14.89 -20.19 1.19
N LEU A 502 15.72 -20.98 0.52
CA LEU A 502 17.15 -20.69 0.34
C LEU A 502 17.43 -20.22 -1.09
N VAL A 503 18.11 -19.09 -1.22
CA VAL A 503 18.53 -18.52 -2.51
C VAL A 503 20.06 -18.47 -2.59
N THR A 504 20.63 -19.20 -3.54
CA THR A 504 22.08 -19.22 -3.78
C THR A 504 22.43 -18.41 -5.03
N ILE A 505 23.45 -17.56 -4.95
CA ILE A 505 23.94 -16.76 -6.08
C ILE A 505 25.32 -17.30 -6.48
N GLY A 506 25.40 -18.04 -7.59
CA GLY A 506 26.65 -18.73 -7.96
C GLY A 506 26.55 -19.76 -9.07
N CYS A 507 25.34 -20.29 -9.31
CA CYS A 507 25.05 -21.46 -10.14
C CYS A 507 25.48 -21.30 -11.62
N SER A 508 26.13 -22.33 -12.15
CA SER A 508 26.59 -22.43 -13.54
C SER A 508 26.16 -23.77 -14.17
N ASN A 509 25.93 -23.83 -15.48
CA ASN A 509 25.44 -25.07 -16.10
C ASN A 509 26.53 -26.10 -16.41
N ASP A 510 27.77 -25.63 -16.60
CA ASP A 510 28.80 -26.39 -17.30
C ASP A 510 29.75 -27.09 -16.31
N TYR A 511 29.87 -26.55 -15.10
CA TYR A 511 30.47 -27.20 -13.91
C TYR A 511 29.68 -26.74 -12.68
N ASP A 512 28.68 -27.53 -12.26
CA ASP A 512 27.86 -27.19 -11.09
C ASP A 512 28.21 -28.08 -9.89
N LEU A 513 28.85 -27.49 -8.88
CA LEU A 513 29.05 -28.14 -7.58
C LEU A 513 27.75 -28.21 -6.78
N LEU A 514 26.76 -27.35 -7.08
CA LEU A 514 25.57 -27.22 -6.26
C LEU A 514 24.61 -28.40 -6.45
N LYS A 515 24.29 -28.80 -7.69
CA LYS A 515 23.33 -29.89 -7.96
C LYS A 515 23.71 -31.21 -7.26
N PRO A 516 24.96 -31.71 -7.34
CA PRO A 516 25.34 -32.92 -6.61
C PRO A 516 25.23 -32.77 -5.09
N ILE A 517 25.56 -31.61 -4.52
CA ILE A 517 25.38 -31.36 -3.08
C ILE A 517 23.89 -31.38 -2.72
N LEU A 518 23.01 -30.76 -3.52
CA LEU A 518 21.57 -30.72 -3.24
C LEU A 518 20.96 -32.12 -3.26
N VAL A 519 21.24 -32.95 -4.26
CA VAL A 519 20.64 -34.29 -4.32
C VAL A 519 21.33 -35.28 -3.38
N ASN A 520 22.67 -35.29 -3.31
CA ASN A 520 23.41 -36.30 -2.53
C ASN A 520 23.54 -35.98 -1.04
N ASN A 521 23.30 -34.74 -0.60
CA ASN A 521 23.42 -34.36 0.82
C ASN A 521 22.16 -33.79 1.45
N PHE A 522 21.13 -33.50 0.65
CA PHE A 522 19.84 -32.98 1.13
C PHE A 522 18.65 -33.68 0.46
N GLU A 523 18.85 -34.78 -0.27
CA GLU A 523 17.80 -35.55 -0.97
C GLU A 523 16.88 -34.68 -1.86
N ALA A 524 17.40 -33.55 -2.36
CA ALA A 524 16.58 -32.53 -2.96
C ALA A 524 16.06 -32.95 -4.35
N THR A 525 14.75 -32.96 -4.51
CA THR A 525 14.12 -33.11 -5.84
C THR A 525 14.37 -31.84 -6.65
N ILE A 526 15.14 -31.93 -7.73
CA ILE A 526 15.28 -30.86 -8.74
C ILE A 526 14.06 -30.92 -9.66
N HIS A 527 13.28 -29.83 -9.70
CA HIS A 527 12.01 -29.77 -10.44
C HIS A 527 12.14 -29.15 -11.83
N PHE A 528 13.03 -28.17 -11.97
CA PHE A 528 13.45 -27.66 -13.27
C PHE A 528 14.83 -27.00 -13.19
N GLU A 529 15.48 -26.97 -14.34
CA GLU A 529 16.75 -26.31 -14.59
C GLU A 529 16.79 -25.84 -16.07
N ASN A 530 17.90 -25.21 -16.48
CA ASN A 530 18.18 -24.93 -17.90
C ASN A 530 17.04 -24.18 -18.63
N ILE A 531 16.61 -23.04 -18.07
CA ILE A 531 15.41 -22.31 -18.55
C ILE A 531 15.66 -21.63 -19.91
N PHE A 532 14.68 -21.74 -20.81
CA PHE A 532 14.66 -21.14 -22.14
C PHE A 532 14.35 -19.63 -22.11
N ILE A 533 15.22 -18.84 -21.47
CA ILE A 533 15.10 -17.39 -21.28
C ILE A 533 16.47 -16.68 -21.36
N LYS A 534 16.50 -15.43 -21.82
CA LYS A 534 17.68 -14.54 -21.73
C LYS A 534 17.39 -13.26 -20.92
N PRO A 535 18.17 -12.91 -19.90
CA PRO A 535 19.11 -13.77 -19.18
C PRO A 535 18.38 -14.86 -18.35
N GLY A 536 19.11 -15.75 -17.67
CA GLY A 536 18.51 -16.70 -16.70
C GLY A 536 18.60 -18.20 -17.01
N LYS A 537 19.43 -18.65 -17.97
CA LYS A 537 19.52 -20.08 -18.33
C LYS A 537 19.82 -20.99 -17.14
N SER A 538 20.83 -20.69 -16.32
CA SER A 538 21.26 -21.52 -15.18
C SER A 538 20.40 -21.35 -13.92
N THR A 539 19.12 -20.97 -14.07
CA THR A 539 18.19 -21.00 -12.95
C THR A 539 17.84 -22.46 -12.65
N VAL A 540 17.98 -22.88 -11.39
CA VAL A 540 17.58 -24.22 -10.90
C VAL A 540 16.60 -24.05 -9.75
N PHE A 541 15.53 -24.82 -9.74
CA PHE A 541 14.57 -24.89 -8.63
C PHE A 541 14.46 -26.31 -8.09
N ALA A 542 14.59 -26.45 -6.78
CA ALA A 542 14.56 -27.74 -6.09
C ALA A 542 13.80 -27.64 -4.75
N THR A 543 13.39 -28.79 -4.22
CA THR A 543 12.86 -28.90 -2.84
C THR A 543 13.44 -30.11 -2.13
N CYS A 544 13.79 -29.95 -0.86
CA CYS A 544 14.08 -31.05 0.06
C CYS A 544 13.09 -31.06 1.22
N GLU A 545 13.11 -32.12 2.03
CA GLU A 545 12.43 -32.15 3.32
C GLU A 545 13.47 -32.05 4.45
N LEU A 546 13.18 -31.29 5.49
CA LEU A 546 14.03 -31.18 6.67
C LEU A 546 13.15 -30.99 7.91
N GLU A 547 13.37 -31.82 8.95
CA GLU A 547 12.57 -31.82 10.18
C GLU A 547 11.05 -31.95 9.94
N GLY A 548 10.66 -32.73 8.92
CA GLY A 548 9.25 -32.94 8.54
C GLY A 548 8.59 -31.76 7.83
N LYS A 549 9.37 -30.81 7.30
CA LYS A 549 8.88 -29.63 6.56
C LYS A 549 9.51 -29.54 5.18
N GLN A 550 8.73 -29.11 4.20
CA GLN A 550 9.24 -28.86 2.86
C GLN A 550 10.04 -27.55 2.80
N LYS A 551 11.27 -27.63 2.31
CA LYS A 551 12.17 -26.48 2.08
C LYS A 551 12.31 -26.22 0.58
N TYR A 552 12.42 -24.95 0.19
CA TYR A 552 12.49 -24.53 -1.21
C TYR A 552 13.84 -23.91 -1.53
N LEU A 553 14.44 -24.30 -2.66
CA LEU A 553 15.76 -23.83 -3.08
C LEU A 553 15.71 -23.23 -4.49
N LEU A 554 16.16 -21.99 -4.63
CA LEU A 554 16.26 -21.30 -5.92
C LEU A 554 17.71 -20.87 -6.18
N CYS A 555 18.30 -21.43 -7.22
CA CYS A 555 19.72 -21.25 -7.52
C CYS A 555 19.86 -20.29 -8.71
N LEU A 556 20.63 -19.23 -8.53
CA LEU A 556 20.75 -18.10 -9.46
C LEU A 556 22.18 -17.96 -10.00
N SER A 557 22.32 -17.38 -11.19
CA SER A 557 23.63 -17.08 -11.78
C SER A 557 24.33 -15.91 -11.07
N ARG A 558 25.64 -15.76 -11.28
CA ARG A 558 26.47 -14.70 -10.67
C ARG A 558 26.18 -13.28 -11.19
N ASN A 559 25.47 -13.12 -12.31
CA ASN A 559 25.25 -11.80 -12.91
C ASN A 559 24.09 -11.06 -12.18
N PRO A 560 24.33 -9.87 -11.59
CA PRO A 560 23.31 -9.12 -10.82
C PRO A 560 22.07 -8.73 -11.65
N VAL A 561 22.22 -8.45 -12.96
CA VAL A 561 21.08 -8.19 -13.86
C VAL A 561 20.21 -9.44 -13.98
N THR A 562 20.85 -10.61 -14.10
CA THR A 562 20.15 -11.90 -14.17
C THR A 562 19.44 -12.20 -12.87
N VAL A 563 20.09 -11.97 -11.72
CA VAL A 563 19.50 -12.16 -10.39
C VAL A 563 18.22 -11.33 -10.25
N LEU A 564 18.25 -10.04 -10.62
CA LEU A 564 17.05 -9.19 -10.55
C LEU A 564 15.93 -9.66 -11.48
N VAL A 565 16.23 -10.05 -12.73
CA VAL A 565 15.23 -10.55 -13.70
C VAL A 565 14.61 -11.87 -13.23
N VAL A 566 15.44 -12.85 -12.87
CA VAL A 566 15.00 -14.19 -12.44
C VAL A 566 14.27 -14.11 -11.10
N ALA A 567 14.66 -13.22 -10.19
CA ALA A 567 13.92 -12.98 -8.96
C ALA A 567 12.52 -12.41 -9.22
N HIS A 568 12.35 -11.48 -10.17
CA HIS A 568 11.03 -10.95 -10.53
C HIS A 568 10.10 -12.02 -11.10
N ILE A 569 10.62 -12.97 -11.89
CA ILE A 569 9.84 -14.01 -12.55
C ILE A 569 9.54 -15.18 -11.60
N PHE A 570 10.56 -15.70 -10.91
CA PHE A 570 10.47 -16.96 -10.14
C PHE A 570 10.43 -16.74 -8.63
N LEU A 571 11.37 -15.98 -8.04
CA LEU A 571 11.44 -15.84 -6.57
C LEU A 571 10.23 -15.11 -5.99
N LEU A 572 9.81 -14.00 -6.60
CA LEU A 572 8.62 -13.28 -6.16
C LEU A 572 7.34 -14.12 -6.35
N THR A 573 7.28 -14.97 -7.37
CA THR A 573 6.15 -15.89 -7.60
C THR A 573 6.13 -17.01 -6.57
N LEU A 574 7.28 -17.60 -6.23
CA LEU A 574 7.45 -18.56 -5.15
C LEU A 574 6.99 -18.00 -3.81
N LEU A 575 7.57 -16.88 -3.37
CA LEU A 575 7.26 -16.27 -2.07
C LEU A 575 5.80 -15.83 -1.96
N LYS A 576 5.21 -15.31 -3.05
CA LYS A 576 3.77 -15.04 -3.13
C LYS A 576 2.94 -16.33 -3.04
N GLY A 577 3.28 -17.38 -3.78
CA GLY A 577 2.55 -18.65 -3.79
C GLY A 577 2.56 -19.36 -2.43
N LEU A 578 3.68 -19.32 -1.70
CA LEU A 578 3.76 -19.82 -0.32
C LEU A 578 2.87 -19.03 0.65
N CYS A 579 2.62 -17.75 0.36
CA CYS A 579 1.62 -16.91 1.02
C CYS A 579 0.19 -17.03 0.43
N ASN A 580 -0.03 -17.97 -0.51
CA ASN A 580 -1.27 -18.18 -1.29
C ASN A 580 -1.72 -16.96 -2.13
N MET A 581 -0.80 -16.04 -2.45
CA MET A 581 -1.03 -14.83 -3.24
C MET A 581 -0.74 -15.01 -4.74
N PHE A 582 -1.39 -15.97 -5.42
CA PHE A 582 -1.22 -16.18 -6.85
C PHE A 582 -1.77 -15.02 -7.70
N GLN A 583 -0.95 -13.98 -7.87
CA GLN A 583 -1.21 -12.82 -8.71
C GLN A 583 -0.37 -12.89 -9.99
N LYS A 584 -1.05 -13.01 -11.14
CA LYS A 584 -0.41 -12.84 -12.45
C LYS A 584 0.15 -11.42 -12.57
N PRO A 585 1.31 -11.22 -13.25
CA PRO A 585 1.87 -9.89 -13.46
C PRO A 585 0.92 -9.02 -14.29
N CYS A 586 0.89 -7.71 -14.01
CA CYS A 586 0.19 -6.76 -14.86
C CYS A 586 0.96 -6.59 -16.17
N ILE A 587 0.31 -6.87 -17.30
CA ILE A 587 0.88 -6.74 -18.64
C ILE A 587 0.25 -5.51 -19.31
N ILE A 588 1.08 -4.54 -19.69
CA ILE A 588 0.64 -3.30 -20.33
C ILE A 588 1.10 -3.32 -21.79
N PRO A 589 0.18 -3.21 -22.78
CA PRO A 589 0.57 -3.07 -24.18
C PRO A 589 1.26 -1.71 -24.43
N ALA A 590 2.45 -1.74 -25.04
CA ALA A 590 3.27 -0.56 -25.28
C ALA A 590 3.97 -0.59 -26.64
N TYR A 591 4.20 0.58 -27.24
CA TYR A 591 4.99 0.72 -28.46
C TYR A 591 6.46 0.96 -28.12
N VAL A 592 7.36 0.13 -28.64
CA VAL A 592 8.81 0.34 -28.47
C VAL A 592 9.24 1.58 -29.29
N LYS A 593 10.02 2.49 -28.70
CA LYS A 593 10.50 3.72 -29.36
C LYS A 593 11.56 3.46 -30.44
N GLU A 594 12.22 2.31 -30.38
CA GLU A 594 13.42 1.96 -31.15
C GLU A 594 13.27 0.59 -31.84
N GLU A 595 14.14 0.30 -32.80
CA GLU A 595 14.21 -1.03 -33.41
C GLU A 595 14.79 -2.05 -32.42
N TYR A 596 14.07 -3.15 -32.23
CA TYR A 596 14.29 -4.08 -31.12
C TYR A 596 14.66 -5.48 -31.65
N LEU A 597 15.91 -5.88 -31.40
CA LEU A 597 16.51 -7.09 -31.95
C LEU A 597 16.10 -8.36 -31.19
N LEU A 598 15.29 -9.21 -31.82
CA LEU A 598 14.90 -10.51 -31.28
C LEU A 598 16.09 -11.46 -31.12
N HIS A 599 15.97 -12.42 -30.19
CA HIS A 599 16.99 -13.43 -29.90
C HIS A 599 16.41 -14.85 -30.09
N SER A 600 17.26 -15.86 -30.32
CA SER A 600 16.86 -17.28 -30.44
C SER A 600 16.27 -17.92 -29.17
N ARG A 601 16.06 -17.12 -28.11
CA ARG A 601 15.42 -17.45 -26.84
C ARG A 601 14.78 -16.16 -26.33
N PRO A 602 13.53 -16.17 -25.82
CA PRO A 602 12.84 -14.95 -25.44
C PRO A 602 13.62 -14.20 -24.37
N ARG A 603 13.83 -12.90 -24.63
CA ARG A 603 14.50 -11.98 -23.71
C ARG A 603 13.49 -11.37 -22.73
N ALA A 604 13.90 -11.25 -21.48
CA ALA A 604 13.29 -10.35 -20.51
C ALA A 604 14.20 -9.14 -20.35
N ALA A 605 13.86 -8.03 -21.01
CA ALA A 605 14.69 -6.82 -21.08
C ALA A 605 14.11 -5.71 -20.21
N TRP A 606 14.98 -4.97 -19.50
CA TRP A 606 14.60 -3.80 -18.71
C TRP A 606 14.16 -2.65 -19.61
N ALA A 607 13.02 -2.05 -19.26
CA ALA A 607 12.45 -0.93 -20.01
C ALA A 607 11.89 0.16 -19.09
N THR A 608 11.80 1.37 -19.65
CA THR A 608 11.03 2.48 -19.10
C THR A 608 9.73 2.61 -19.89
N LEU A 609 8.59 2.43 -19.22
CA LEU A 609 7.27 2.80 -19.71
C LEU A 609 7.00 4.26 -19.40
N GLU A 610 6.60 4.99 -20.43
CA GLU A 610 6.21 6.39 -20.42
C GLU A 610 4.84 6.57 -21.08
N TRP A 611 4.12 7.60 -20.66
CA TRP A 611 2.90 8.09 -21.31
C TRP A 611 3.09 9.56 -21.64
N ASN A 612 2.63 9.95 -22.84
CA ASN A 612 2.51 11.34 -23.25
C ASN A 612 1.08 11.81 -22.97
N GLU A 613 0.88 13.06 -22.53
CA GLU A 613 -0.46 13.59 -22.19
C GLU A 613 -1.44 13.54 -23.38
N TRP A 614 -0.91 13.49 -24.60
CA TRP A 614 -1.64 13.47 -25.87
C TRP A 614 -1.83 12.06 -26.46
N GLU A 615 -1.29 11.00 -25.83
CA GLU A 615 -1.29 9.64 -26.40
C GLU A 615 -2.05 8.63 -25.53
N ASN A 616 -3.03 7.95 -26.14
CA ASN A 616 -3.86 6.91 -25.49
C ASN A 616 -3.16 5.53 -25.39
N PHE A 617 -1.82 5.50 -25.36
CA PHE A 617 -1.01 4.28 -25.33
C PHE A 617 0.32 4.51 -24.60
N ALA A 618 0.90 3.45 -24.04
CA ALA A 618 2.22 3.50 -23.44
C ALA A 618 3.33 3.43 -24.51
N ARG A 619 4.45 4.11 -24.26
CA ARG A 619 5.70 3.94 -25.02
C ARG A 619 6.74 3.25 -24.13
N ALA A 620 7.46 2.28 -24.69
CA ALA A 620 8.56 1.59 -24.03
C ALA A 620 9.91 2.02 -24.63
N SER A 621 10.90 2.31 -23.80
CA SER A 621 12.31 2.45 -24.20
C SER A 621 13.20 1.50 -23.40
N SER A 622 14.10 0.81 -24.10
CA SER A 622 15.18 -0.01 -23.55
C SER A 622 16.49 0.68 -23.89
N ARG A 623 17.37 0.88 -22.90
CA ARG A 623 18.57 1.74 -23.09
C ARG A 623 19.67 1.09 -23.93
N GLU A 624 19.74 -0.25 -23.97
CA GLU A 624 20.84 -1.00 -24.59
C GLU A 624 20.29 -2.29 -25.24
N ASN A 625 19.74 -2.20 -26.46
CA ASN A 625 19.08 -3.33 -27.15
C ASN A 625 20.03 -4.50 -27.53
N LEU A 626 21.35 -4.27 -27.45
CA LEU A 626 22.40 -5.22 -27.86
C LEU A 626 22.93 -6.07 -26.69
N ASP A 627 23.34 -5.44 -25.58
CA ASP A 627 23.94 -6.12 -24.40
C ASP A 627 22.98 -6.18 -23.20
N SER A 628 22.31 -7.31 -23.03
CA SER A 628 21.38 -7.58 -21.90
C SER A 628 22.04 -7.72 -20.52
N ASP A 629 23.36 -7.61 -20.46
CA ASP A 629 24.18 -8.14 -19.36
C ASP A 629 24.93 -7.01 -18.61
N LYS A 630 24.56 -5.75 -18.83
CA LYS A 630 25.11 -4.56 -18.18
C LYS A 630 24.18 -4.02 -17.09
N LEU A 631 24.74 -3.72 -15.92
CA LEU A 631 23.95 -3.27 -14.76
C LEU A 631 23.35 -1.85 -14.92
N SER A 632 23.91 -1.06 -15.84
CA SER A 632 23.35 0.23 -16.31
C SER A 632 21.95 0.11 -16.92
N SER A 633 21.61 -1.04 -17.52
CA SER A 633 20.31 -1.25 -18.17
C SER A 633 19.13 -1.25 -17.20
N CYS A 634 19.38 -1.61 -15.93
CA CYS A 634 18.36 -1.65 -14.87
C CYS A 634 18.02 -0.27 -14.28
N GLN A 635 18.90 0.72 -14.45
CA GLN A 635 18.85 1.98 -13.71
C GLN A 635 17.61 2.81 -14.07
N GLY A 636 16.75 3.08 -13.09
CA GLY A 636 15.47 3.78 -13.29
C GLY A 636 14.44 3.05 -14.14
N ALA A 637 14.67 1.79 -14.52
CA ALA A 637 13.70 0.99 -15.27
C ALA A 637 12.48 0.66 -14.41
N ASN A 638 11.30 0.60 -15.03
CA ASN A 638 10.02 0.38 -14.34
C ASN A 638 9.19 -0.80 -14.90
N ALA A 639 9.68 -1.47 -15.95
CA ALA A 639 9.03 -2.62 -16.59
C ALA A 639 10.06 -3.63 -17.13
N LEU A 640 9.56 -4.83 -17.44
CA LEU A 640 10.25 -5.84 -18.24
C LEU A 640 9.47 -6.07 -19.55
N ILE A 641 10.16 -6.15 -20.68
CA ILE A 641 9.59 -6.55 -21.97
C ILE A 641 9.43 -8.07 -22.01
N ASP A 642 8.26 -8.55 -22.42
CA ASP A 642 7.99 -9.95 -22.76
C ASP A 642 8.04 -10.13 -24.28
N GLU A 643 9.14 -10.66 -24.81
CA GLU A 643 9.31 -10.90 -26.25
C GLU A 643 8.24 -11.82 -26.84
N ASN A 644 7.62 -12.71 -26.05
CA ASN A 644 6.62 -13.67 -26.52
C ASN A 644 5.29 -13.00 -26.92
N LYS A 645 5.07 -11.73 -26.58
CA LYS A 645 3.83 -10.97 -26.87
C LYS A 645 4.04 -9.79 -27.84
N ILE A 646 5.19 -9.65 -28.48
CA ILE A 646 5.46 -8.58 -29.46
C ILE A 646 4.57 -8.77 -30.70
N LYS A 647 3.79 -7.73 -31.05
CA LYS A 647 2.96 -7.66 -32.26
C LYS A 647 3.52 -6.59 -33.21
N PHE A 648 3.96 -7.00 -34.41
CA PHE A 648 4.47 -6.07 -35.42
C PHE A 648 3.34 -5.33 -36.14
N TYR A 649 3.06 -4.09 -35.73
CA TYR A 649 2.19 -3.20 -36.48
C TYR A 649 2.97 -2.51 -37.61
N LYS A 650 2.56 -2.69 -38.87
CA LYS A 650 3.09 -1.88 -39.99
C LYS A 650 2.82 -0.39 -39.71
N LYS A 651 3.82 0.44 -40.02
CA LYS A 651 3.85 1.90 -39.77
C LYS A 651 2.85 2.67 -40.64
N ALA A 652 1.56 2.59 -40.30
CA ALA A 652 0.47 3.21 -41.01
C ALA A 652 -0.13 4.40 -40.23
N MET A 653 -0.24 5.55 -40.91
CA MET A 653 -1.08 6.71 -40.51
C MET A 653 -0.93 7.23 -39.07
N LEU A 654 0.26 7.73 -38.73
CA LEU A 654 0.36 8.86 -37.79
C LEU A 654 0.27 10.18 -38.59
N SER A 655 -0.96 10.66 -38.78
CA SER A 655 -1.24 12.04 -39.21
C SER A 655 -1.97 12.76 -38.07
N PRO A 656 -1.52 13.95 -37.64
CA PRO A 656 -2.16 14.67 -36.53
C PRO A 656 -3.52 15.23 -36.96
N TYR A 657 -4.58 14.89 -36.22
CA TYR A 657 -5.90 15.49 -36.40
C TYR A 657 -5.89 16.96 -35.96
N THR A 658 -5.73 17.87 -36.91
CA THR A 658 -6.06 19.29 -36.73
C THR A 658 -7.50 19.56 -37.18
N GLU A 659 -8.48 19.25 -36.34
CA GLU A 659 -9.82 19.82 -36.50
C GLU A 659 -9.79 21.30 -36.11
N LYS A 660 -9.70 22.18 -37.11
CA LYS A 660 -10.19 23.56 -36.98
C LYS A 660 -11.59 23.63 -37.59
N LEU A 661 -12.54 24.03 -36.76
CA LEU A 661 -13.80 24.61 -37.23
C LEU A 661 -13.50 25.98 -37.85
N ASP A 662 -14.06 26.28 -39.02
CA ASP A 662 -14.74 27.56 -39.25
C ASP A 662 -15.66 27.54 -40.50
N VAL A 663 -16.97 27.56 -40.22
CA VAL A 663 -18.02 28.45 -40.74
C VAL A 663 -18.06 28.87 -42.24
N THR A 664 -19.30 28.85 -42.77
CA THR A 664 -19.90 29.57 -43.93
C THR A 664 -19.89 29.02 -45.36
N SER A 665 -21.14 28.93 -45.88
CA SER A 665 -21.62 29.25 -47.25
C SER A 665 -21.04 28.57 -48.50
N GLY A 666 -21.86 27.69 -49.08
CA GLY A 666 -22.41 27.88 -50.44
C GLY A 666 -21.53 27.50 -51.64
N GLY A 667 -21.86 26.39 -52.30
CA GLY A 667 -21.32 26.05 -53.62
C GLY A 667 -21.64 24.63 -54.07
N THR A 668 -22.63 24.48 -54.95
CA THR A 668 -22.81 23.25 -55.75
C THR A 668 -21.89 23.30 -56.98
N ILE A 669 -21.19 22.21 -57.28
CA ILE A 669 -20.80 21.82 -58.64
C ILE A 669 -20.62 20.29 -58.69
N SER A 670 -20.70 19.74 -59.89
CA SER A 670 -20.90 18.31 -60.17
C SER A 670 -19.68 17.42 -59.93
N ALA A 671 -19.94 16.13 -59.76
CA ALA A 671 -18.93 15.08 -59.82
C ALA A 671 -18.46 14.85 -61.26
N GLU A 672 -17.24 14.33 -61.39
CA GLU A 672 -16.84 13.47 -62.50
C GLU A 672 -15.96 12.33 -61.97
N SER A 673 -15.98 11.16 -62.62
CA SER A 673 -15.61 9.90 -61.95
C SER A 673 -14.87 8.92 -62.85
N SER A 674 -13.76 8.36 -62.38
CA SER A 674 -13.29 7.02 -62.76
C SER A 674 -12.13 6.56 -61.88
N SER A 675 -12.30 5.41 -61.19
CA SER A 675 -11.27 4.50 -60.62
C SER A 675 -11.71 3.74 -59.34
N PHE A 676 -13.02 3.57 -59.09
CA PHE A 676 -13.52 2.91 -57.86
C PHE A 676 -14.30 1.59 -58.07
N GLU A 677 -14.23 0.98 -59.26
CA GLU A 677 -14.93 -0.28 -59.56
C GLU A 677 -14.12 -1.56 -59.35
N THR A 678 -12.78 -1.50 -59.27
CA THR A 678 -11.93 -2.70 -59.18
C THR A 678 -11.85 -3.33 -57.78
N ILE A 679 -12.40 -2.67 -56.74
CA ILE A 679 -12.33 -3.13 -55.33
C ILE A 679 -13.66 -3.74 -54.84
N LYS A 680 -14.75 -3.59 -55.60
CA LYS A 680 -16.07 -4.12 -55.20
C LYS A 680 -16.26 -5.63 -55.41
N THR A 681 -15.31 -6.28 -56.08
CA THR A 681 -15.41 -7.68 -56.57
C THR A 681 -14.67 -8.73 -55.73
N GLN A 682 -14.07 -8.37 -54.58
CA GLN A 682 -13.47 -9.34 -53.65
C GLN A 682 -14.00 -9.25 -52.20
N LEU A 683 -15.12 -8.55 -51.96
CA LEU A 683 -15.80 -8.51 -50.65
C LEU A 683 -17.23 -9.07 -50.69
N SER A 684 -17.62 -9.77 -51.76
CA SER A 684 -18.97 -10.32 -51.98
C SER A 684 -19.10 -11.84 -51.75
N ILE A 685 -18.14 -12.48 -51.08
CA ILE A 685 -18.10 -13.94 -50.87
C ILE A 685 -18.00 -14.32 -49.36
N ALA A 686 -18.13 -13.36 -48.45
CA ALA A 686 -17.97 -13.57 -46.99
C ALA A 686 -19.08 -12.92 -46.14
N SER A 687 -20.30 -12.80 -46.67
CA SER A 687 -21.45 -12.20 -45.95
C SER A 687 -22.78 -12.82 -46.37
N GLN A 688 -22.84 -14.16 -46.49
CA GLN A 688 -24.05 -14.89 -46.89
C GLN A 688 -24.24 -16.19 -46.09
N GLU A 689 -24.04 -16.13 -44.78
CA GLU A 689 -24.56 -17.10 -43.81
C GLU A 689 -24.72 -16.42 -42.43
N ILE A 690 -25.45 -17.04 -41.51
CA ILE A 690 -25.81 -16.50 -40.17
C ILE A 690 -26.72 -15.24 -40.22
N SER A 691 -27.77 -15.29 -41.04
CA SER A 691 -28.94 -14.41 -40.84
C SER A 691 -30.29 -15.05 -41.20
N ASP A 692 -30.50 -16.33 -40.87
CA ASP A 692 -31.84 -16.92 -40.78
C ASP A 692 -31.85 -18.18 -39.87
N SER A 693 -32.40 -18.05 -38.66
CA SER A 693 -32.79 -19.15 -37.76
C SER A 693 -33.34 -18.63 -36.42
N LYS A 694 -34.53 -18.02 -36.45
CA LYS A 694 -35.38 -17.85 -35.25
C LYS A 694 -36.83 -18.25 -35.56
N SER A 695 -37.54 -18.61 -34.49
CA SER A 695 -38.98 -18.92 -34.42
C SER A 695 -39.52 -20.06 -35.29
N SER A 696 -39.37 -21.29 -34.82
CA SER A 696 -40.36 -22.38 -35.05
C SER A 696 -40.25 -23.51 -34.02
N SER A 697 -40.91 -23.37 -32.86
CA SER A 697 -41.14 -24.48 -31.93
C SER A 697 -42.53 -24.36 -31.31
N SER A 698 -43.53 -24.94 -31.98
CA SER A 698 -44.92 -25.01 -31.55
C SER A 698 -45.13 -26.09 -30.48
N LYS A 699 -46.29 -26.02 -29.81
CA LYS A 699 -46.69 -26.92 -28.71
C LYS A 699 -46.66 -28.39 -29.13
N ILE A 700 -46.03 -29.24 -28.30
CA ILE A 700 -46.33 -30.67 -28.20
C ILE A 700 -47.10 -30.88 -26.88
N THR A 701 -48.10 -31.76 -26.87
CA THR A 701 -48.98 -32.01 -25.72
C THR A 701 -48.62 -33.29 -24.97
N ASN A 702 -49.04 -33.38 -23.69
CA ASN A 702 -48.67 -34.46 -22.76
C ASN A 702 -49.34 -35.82 -23.08
N LYS A 703 -49.05 -36.44 -24.24
CA LYS A 703 -49.65 -37.74 -24.61
C LYS A 703 -48.76 -38.75 -25.35
N GLU A 704 -47.50 -38.42 -25.66
CA GLU A 704 -46.63 -39.26 -26.50
C GLU A 704 -45.28 -39.64 -25.83
N LEU A 705 -45.24 -39.62 -24.50
CA LEU A 705 -44.07 -40.04 -23.70
C LEU A 705 -44.39 -41.19 -22.70
N SER A 706 -45.51 -41.89 -22.90
CA SER A 706 -46.00 -42.96 -22.02
C SER A 706 -45.59 -44.38 -22.48
N SER A 707 -44.53 -44.53 -23.26
CA SER A 707 -44.19 -45.80 -23.93
C SER A 707 -42.67 -46.05 -24.09
N LEU A 708 -41.88 -45.80 -23.05
CA LEU A 708 -40.48 -46.27 -22.95
C LEU A 708 -40.02 -46.27 -21.47
N ASN A 709 -40.40 -47.31 -20.74
CA ASN A 709 -39.95 -47.57 -19.37
C ASN A 709 -39.23 -48.93 -19.33
N GLY A 710 -37.96 -48.96 -18.92
CA GLY A 710 -37.20 -50.20 -18.83
C GLY A 710 -35.77 -49.98 -18.34
N THR A 711 -35.51 -50.34 -17.08
CA THR A 711 -34.20 -50.35 -16.40
C THR A 711 -33.57 -48.96 -16.16
N ILE A 712 -33.52 -48.54 -14.89
CA ILE A 712 -33.01 -47.22 -14.47
C ILE A 712 -31.69 -47.40 -13.71
N GLY A 713 -30.62 -46.77 -14.20
CA GLY A 713 -29.45 -46.41 -13.40
C GLY A 713 -29.59 -44.98 -12.87
N GLU A 714 -29.04 -44.69 -11.69
CA GLU A 714 -29.20 -43.38 -11.02
C GLU A 714 -28.42 -42.25 -11.71
N HIS A 715 -29.06 -41.58 -12.67
CA HIS A 715 -28.55 -40.34 -13.23
C HIS A 715 -28.71 -39.18 -12.24
N TYR A 716 -27.58 -38.62 -11.78
CA TYR A 716 -27.55 -37.39 -10.98
C TYR A 716 -28.12 -36.21 -11.78
N LEU A 717 -29.31 -35.77 -11.39
CA LEU A 717 -30.04 -34.69 -12.05
C LEU A 717 -29.43 -33.33 -11.66
N MET A 718 -28.84 -32.64 -12.65
CA MET A 718 -28.26 -31.30 -12.50
C MET A 718 -29.33 -30.26 -12.15
N ILE A 719 -29.51 -30.01 -10.85
CA ILE A 719 -30.37 -28.93 -10.33
C ILE A 719 -29.65 -27.57 -10.38
N THR A 720 -30.39 -26.47 -10.49
CA THR A 720 -29.77 -25.14 -10.46
C THR A 720 -29.27 -24.81 -9.05
N VAL A 721 -28.25 -23.94 -8.95
CA VAL A 721 -27.72 -23.47 -7.65
C VAL A 721 -28.82 -22.86 -6.77
N LYS A 722 -29.82 -22.22 -7.38
CA LYS A 722 -30.99 -21.66 -6.66
C LYS A 722 -31.85 -22.75 -6.01
N ASP A 723 -32.07 -23.85 -6.71
CA ASP A 723 -32.90 -24.97 -6.24
C ASP A 723 -32.15 -25.84 -5.23
N ALA A 724 -30.82 -25.97 -5.39
CA ALA A 724 -29.94 -26.56 -4.40
C ALA A 724 -29.97 -25.78 -3.07
N LEU A 725 -29.84 -24.45 -3.12
CA LEU A 725 -29.94 -23.59 -1.94
C LEU A 725 -31.33 -23.66 -1.27
N LEU A 726 -32.41 -23.81 -2.05
CA LEU A 726 -33.76 -24.06 -1.52
C LEU A 726 -33.86 -25.40 -0.79
N LYS A 727 -33.38 -26.50 -1.39
CA LYS A 727 -33.33 -27.82 -0.74
C LYS A 727 -32.51 -27.82 0.54
N ILE A 728 -31.31 -27.23 0.52
CA ILE A 728 -30.46 -27.07 1.72
C ILE A 728 -31.22 -26.33 2.82
N LYS A 729 -31.92 -25.23 2.47
CA LYS A 729 -32.67 -24.43 3.44
C LYS A 729 -33.89 -25.16 4.03
N GLN A 730 -34.53 -26.06 3.29
CA GLN A 730 -35.57 -26.93 3.86
C GLN A 730 -34.95 -27.95 4.83
N ILE A 731 -33.95 -28.72 4.39
CA ILE A 731 -33.31 -29.79 5.19
C ILE A 731 -32.74 -29.24 6.50
N VAL A 732 -32.13 -28.05 6.49
CA VAL A 732 -31.59 -27.39 7.69
C VAL A 732 -32.69 -26.92 8.65
N ASN A 733 -33.86 -26.53 8.14
CA ASN A 733 -35.00 -26.12 8.97
C ASN A 733 -35.73 -27.32 9.57
N ASP A 734 -35.91 -28.40 8.81
CA ASP A 734 -36.65 -29.59 9.26
C ASP A 734 -35.87 -30.34 10.38
N GLY A 735 -34.54 -30.23 10.40
CA GLY A 735 -33.68 -30.74 11.47
C GLY A 735 -33.65 -29.90 12.77
N ALA A 736 -34.46 -28.84 12.90
CA ALA A 736 -34.29 -27.84 13.97
C ALA A 736 -34.99 -28.14 15.31
N GLN A 737 -35.67 -29.28 15.49
CA GLN A 737 -36.39 -29.58 16.74
C GLN A 737 -35.54 -30.31 17.79
N LYS A 738 -35.71 -29.90 19.05
CA LYS A 738 -35.00 -30.34 20.27
C LYS A 738 -33.49 -30.01 20.33
N ARG A 739 -33.19 -28.78 20.77
CA ARG A 739 -31.92 -28.47 21.45
C ARG A 739 -32.14 -28.51 22.97
N THR A 740 -31.27 -29.20 23.69
CA THR A 740 -31.17 -29.13 25.16
C THR A 740 -30.18 -28.04 25.58
N TYR A 741 -30.23 -27.62 26.85
CA TYR A 741 -29.29 -26.67 27.45
C TYR A 741 -28.81 -27.17 28.81
N GLU A 742 -27.73 -26.58 29.30
CA GLU A 742 -27.13 -26.84 30.62
C GLU A 742 -26.93 -25.53 31.39
N VAL A 743 -26.86 -25.59 32.72
CA VAL A 743 -26.62 -24.45 33.60
C VAL A 743 -25.25 -24.60 34.27
N ILE A 744 -24.40 -23.59 34.15
CA ILE A 744 -22.99 -23.63 34.58
C ILE A 744 -22.59 -22.38 35.38
N ASN A 745 -21.49 -22.48 36.13
CA ASN A 745 -20.90 -21.34 36.83
C ASN A 745 -20.28 -20.34 35.83
N THR A 746 -20.45 -19.04 36.09
CA THR A 746 -20.01 -17.93 35.23
C THR A 746 -18.52 -17.96 34.87
N TYR A 747 -17.64 -18.42 35.76
CA TYR A 747 -16.21 -18.56 35.46
C TYR A 747 -15.93 -19.54 34.30
N ASN A 748 -16.80 -20.52 34.09
CA ASN A 748 -16.67 -21.56 33.06
C ASN A 748 -17.48 -21.23 31.78
N ALA A 749 -18.08 -20.04 31.69
CA ALA A 749 -18.92 -19.63 30.56
C ALA A 749 -18.12 -19.13 29.34
N HIS A 750 -16.81 -18.91 29.46
CA HIS A 750 -15.97 -18.45 28.36
C HIS A 750 -15.99 -19.43 27.18
N GLY A 751 -16.30 -18.92 25.97
CA GLY A 751 -16.42 -19.73 24.76
C GLY A 751 -17.75 -20.47 24.57
N ARG A 752 -18.74 -20.27 25.44
CA ARG A 752 -20.08 -20.88 25.33
C ARG A 752 -21.15 -19.86 24.93
N ILE A 753 -22.25 -20.36 24.36
CA ILE A 753 -23.37 -19.54 23.85
C ILE A 753 -24.52 -19.58 24.87
N LEU A 754 -25.08 -18.42 25.22
CA LEU A 754 -26.23 -18.31 26.11
C LEU A 754 -27.50 -18.90 25.45
N ALA A 755 -28.24 -19.71 26.21
CA ALA A 755 -29.53 -20.26 25.77
C ALA A 755 -30.68 -19.24 25.84
N GLU A 756 -30.58 -18.26 26.76
CA GLU A 756 -31.57 -17.20 26.96
C GLU A 756 -30.90 -15.89 27.43
N ALA A 757 -31.67 -14.81 27.56
CA ALA A 757 -31.17 -13.49 27.94
C ALA A 757 -31.01 -13.33 29.46
N VAL A 758 -29.94 -12.68 29.90
CA VAL A 758 -29.62 -12.43 31.32
C VAL A 758 -29.80 -10.94 31.64
N PHE A 759 -30.39 -10.64 32.80
CA PHE A 759 -30.72 -9.29 33.26
C PHE A 759 -30.02 -8.96 34.59
N SER A 760 -29.74 -7.67 34.85
CA SER A 760 -29.20 -7.24 36.14
C SER A 760 -30.25 -7.36 37.25
N GLN A 761 -29.81 -7.74 38.46
CA GLN A 761 -30.66 -7.80 39.66
C GLN A 761 -30.59 -6.53 40.53
N CYS A 762 -29.77 -5.55 40.16
CA CYS A 762 -29.69 -4.25 40.85
C CYS A 762 -29.24 -3.11 39.93
N ASP A 763 -29.54 -1.87 40.34
CA ASP A 763 -29.05 -0.65 39.70
C ASP A 763 -27.62 -0.34 40.15
N LEU A 764 -26.77 0.08 39.20
CA LEU A 764 -25.39 0.45 39.47
C LEU A 764 -25.05 1.82 38.85
N PRO A 765 -24.64 2.83 39.64
CA PRO A 765 -24.50 2.83 41.10
C PRO A 765 -25.86 2.87 41.84
N ALA A 766 -25.94 2.20 42.99
CA ALA A 766 -27.16 2.10 43.80
C ALA A 766 -27.60 3.41 44.50
N PHE A 767 -26.89 4.53 44.28
CA PHE A 767 -27.26 5.86 44.76
C PHE A 767 -26.56 6.95 43.92
N ARG A 768 -27.07 8.19 44.00
CA ARG A 768 -26.55 9.34 43.25
C ARG A 768 -25.15 9.72 43.74
N VAL A 769 -24.16 9.68 42.85
CA VAL A 769 -22.76 10.08 43.12
C VAL A 769 -22.34 11.31 42.32
N ALA A 770 -21.43 12.11 42.87
CA ALA A 770 -20.89 13.29 42.21
C ALA A 770 -19.83 12.86 41.18
N THR A 771 -20.00 13.26 39.92
CA THR A 771 -19.06 12.90 38.84
C THR A 771 -17.82 13.81 38.76
N LYS A 772 -17.80 14.92 39.51
CA LYS A 772 -16.71 15.93 39.57
C LYS A 772 -16.71 16.61 40.94
N HIS A 773 -15.54 17.08 41.39
CA HIS A 773 -15.42 17.85 42.63
C HIS A 773 -16.17 19.20 42.53
N GLY A 774 -16.98 19.52 43.54
CA GLY A 774 -17.81 20.72 43.52
C GLY A 774 -18.72 20.87 44.74
N TYR A 775 -19.67 21.78 44.64
CA TYR A 775 -20.68 22.06 45.65
C TYR A 775 -22.05 21.59 45.16
N ALA A 776 -22.66 20.64 45.87
CA ALA A 776 -24.04 20.24 45.69
C ALA A 776 -24.97 21.42 46.07
N VAL A 777 -25.93 21.75 45.19
CA VAL A 777 -26.86 22.89 45.31
C VAL A 777 -28.27 22.51 44.89
N LEU A 778 -29.25 23.32 45.30
CA LEU A 778 -30.54 23.40 44.62
C LEU A 778 -30.42 24.34 43.41
N ALA A 779 -30.70 23.82 42.21
CA ALA A 779 -30.64 24.59 40.96
C ALA A 779 -31.73 25.68 40.88
N SER A 780 -32.82 25.52 41.63
CA SER A 780 -33.89 26.51 41.81
C SER A 780 -33.39 27.87 42.31
N ASP A 781 -32.31 27.88 43.08
CA ASP A 781 -31.84 29.07 43.78
C ASP A 781 -31.11 30.05 42.83
N GLY A 782 -30.81 29.63 41.60
CA GLY A 782 -30.20 30.45 40.55
C GLY A 782 -28.76 30.89 40.83
N GLU A 783 -28.37 32.06 40.27
CA GLU A 783 -27.13 32.74 40.63
C GLU A 783 -27.31 33.44 41.99
N GLY A 784 -26.37 33.26 42.92
CA GLY A 784 -26.40 33.98 44.18
C GLY A 784 -25.25 33.62 45.09
N VAL A 785 -25.37 34.07 46.34
CA VAL A 785 -24.49 33.66 47.44
C VAL A 785 -25.04 32.39 48.09
N ARG A 786 -24.19 31.41 48.42
CA ARG A 786 -24.55 30.22 49.19
C ARG A 786 -23.69 30.06 50.44
N ILE A 787 -24.29 29.44 51.47
CA ILE A 787 -23.62 29.00 52.69
C ILE A 787 -23.12 27.57 52.50
N VAL A 788 -21.81 27.33 52.65
CA VAL A 788 -21.27 25.96 52.69
C VAL A 788 -21.59 25.31 54.03
N LEU A 789 -22.28 24.17 54.00
CA LEU A 789 -22.53 23.32 55.16
C LEU A 789 -21.28 22.49 55.47
N HIS A 790 -20.87 22.47 56.74
CA HIS A 790 -19.81 21.59 57.22
C HIS A 790 -20.36 20.20 57.56
N LYS A 791 -19.61 19.16 57.18
CA LYS A 791 -19.99 17.75 57.28
C LYS A 791 -19.57 17.20 58.65
N THR A 792 -20.47 17.25 59.64
CA THR A 792 -20.28 16.56 60.93
C THR A 792 -20.40 15.04 60.74
N THR A 793 -19.60 14.27 61.47
CA THR A 793 -19.37 12.84 61.22
C THR A 793 -20.41 11.92 61.86
N SER A 794 -21.68 12.09 61.49
CA SER A 794 -22.77 11.15 61.80
C SER A 794 -24.02 11.38 60.96
N ASP A 795 -24.39 12.65 60.71
CA ASP A 795 -25.76 13.00 60.35
C ASP A 795 -25.99 13.20 58.84
N SER A 796 -27.21 12.90 58.39
CA SER A 796 -27.67 13.14 57.02
C SER A 796 -27.88 14.63 56.75
N VAL A 797 -26.86 15.29 56.18
CA VAL A 797 -26.89 16.72 55.83
C VAL A 797 -27.86 17.01 54.68
N SER A 798 -29.12 17.24 55.03
CA SER A 798 -30.21 17.63 54.12
C SER A 798 -30.00 19.04 53.54
N LEU A 799 -30.15 19.19 52.21
CA LEU A 799 -29.86 20.45 51.53
C LEU A 799 -31.05 21.41 51.51
N LYS A 800 -30.87 22.64 52.01
CA LYS A 800 -31.91 23.69 52.05
C LYS A 800 -31.63 24.84 51.08
N PRO A 801 -32.65 25.58 50.60
CA PRO A 801 -32.46 26.76 49.75
C PRO A 801 -31.46 27.76 50.36
N GLY A 802 -30.54 28.26 49.53
CA GLY A 802 -29.43 29.14 49.94
C GLY A 802 -28.21 28.41 50.52
N THR A 803 -28.25 27.09 50.71
CA THR A 803 -27.13 26.29 51.23
C THR A 803 -26.48 25.43 50.14
N CYS A 804 -25.28 24.90 50.43
CA CYS A 804 -24.59 23.95 49.56
C CYS A 804 -23.65 23.03 50.36
N LEU A 805 -23.36 21.83 49.85
CA LEU A 805 -22.44 20.87 50.48
C LEU A 805 -21.27 20.56 49.53
N TYR A 806 -20.03 20.57 50.03
CA TYR A 806 -18.89 20.14 49.22
C TYR A 806 -18.89 18.60 49.05
N VAL A 807 -18.74 18.15 47.81
CA VAL A 807 -18.70 16.73 47.42
C VAL A 807 -17.51 16.47 46.49
N LYS A 808 -16.81 15.35 46.71
CA LYS A 808 -15.73 14.89 45.82
C LYS A 808 -16.27 13.99 44.71
N ASN A 809 -15.47 13.80 43.65
CA ASN A 809 -15.75 12.77 42.66
C ASN A 809 -15.94 11.39 43.35
N GLY A 810 -17.00 10.66 43.02
CA GLY A 810 -17.37 9.38 43.63
C GLY A 810 -18.12 9.45 44.97
N GLU A 811 -18.19 10.60 45.65
CA GLU A 811 -18.97 10.73 46.90
C GLU A 811 -20.48 10.79 46.61
N ARG A 812 -21.31 10.24 47.53
CA ARG A 812 -22.77 10.37 47.48
C ARG A 812 -23.19 11.84 47.54
N VAL A 813 -24.09 12.22 46.63
CA VAL A 813 -24.74 13.53 46.60
C VAL A 813 -25.98 13.48 47.51
N PRO A 814 -26.28 14.52 48.32
CA PRO A 814 -27.54 14.61 49.07
C PRO A 814 -28.73 14.52 48.11
N ASP A 815 -29.73 13.73 48.46
CA ASP A 815 -30.78 13.36 47.51
C ASP A 815 -31.65 14.56 47.10
N GLU A 816 -31.74 15.62 47.92
CA GLU A 816 -32.41 16.88 47.58
C GLU A 816 -31.62 17.72 46.56
N ALA A 817 -30.29 17.58 46.49
CA ALA A 817 -29.46 18.42 45.66
C ALA A 817 -29.69 18.15 44.16
N THR A 818 -30.12 19.16 43.41
CA THR A 818 -30.49 19.03 42.00
C THR A 818 -29.35 19.35 41.03
N ALA A 819 -28.24 19.92 41.50
CA ALA A 819 -27.02 20.10 40.70
C ALA A 819 -25.74 20.05 41.57
N VAL A 820 -24.58 19.87 40.92
CA VAL A 820 -23.24 20.03 41.54
C VAL A 820 -22.45 21.07 40.74
N VAL A 821 -22.12 22.20 41.36
CA VAL A 821 -21.38 23.30 40.73
C VAL A 821 -19.88 23.08 40.94
N ARG A 822 -19.10 23.02 39.85
CA ARG A 822 -17.66 22.73 39.90
C ARG A 822 -16.92 23.88 40.61
N ILE A 823 -15.86 23.56 41.36
CA ILE A 823 -15.08 24.54 42.14
C ILE A 823 -14.67 25.79 41.33
N LYS A 824 -14.31 25.61 40.05
CA LYS A 824 -13.88 26.72 39.17
C LYS A 824 -14.98 27.72 38.78
N ASP A 825 -16.25 27.34 38.90
CA ASP A 825 -17.40 28.20 38.60
C ASP A 825 -17.90 28.95 39.86
N VAL A 826 -17.11 28.90 40.94
CA VAL A 826 -17.49 29.30 42.31
C VAL A 826 -16.40 30.20 42.91
N ARG A 827 -16.75 31.44 43.30
CA ARG A 827 -15.85 32.37 43.97
C ARG A 827 -16.16 32.46 45.47
N ARG A 828 -15.23 32.06 46.33
CA ARG A 828 -15.26 32.33 47.79
C ARG A 828 -15.23 33.84 48.03
N ILE A 829 -16.10 34.34 48.90
CA ILE A 829 -16.30 35.78 49.12
C ILE A 829 -15.61 36.24 50.41
N VAL A 830 -15.95 35.63 51.56
CA VAL A 830 -15.41 35.93 52.89
C VAL A 830 -15.40 34.62 53.73
N ASN A 831 -14.49 34.54 54.72
CA ASN A 831 -14.65 33.66 55.89
C ASN A 831 -15.16 34.51 57.05
N ASP A 832 -16.40 34.32 57.50
CA ASP A 832 -16.87 34.92 58.75
C ASP A 832 -16.42 34.05 59.93
N THR A 833 -15.27 34.42 60.52
CA THR A 833 -14.68 33.71 61.67
C THR A 833 -15.53 33.78 62.94
N ALA A 834 -16.50 34.69 63.03
CA ALA A 834 -17.45 34.75 64.15
C ALA A 834 -18.63 33.78 63.98
N ARG A 835 -18.82 33.16 62.80
CA ARG A 835 -19.99 32.31 62.49
C ARG A 835 -19.71 30.98 61.80
N ASN A 836 -18.45 30.68 61.44
CA ASN A 836 -18.06 29.46 60.70
C ASN A 836 -18.80 29.28 59.35
N LEU A 837 -19.22 30.38 58.71
CA LEU A 837 -19.89 30.34 57.40
C LEU A 837 -18.91 30.70 56.28
N ILE A 838 -18.77 29.79 55.30
CA ILE A 838 -18.07 30.07 54.05
C ILE A 838 -19.12 30.53 53.03
N LEU A 839 -18.95 31.77 52.52
CA LEU A 839 -19.83 32.33 51.50
C LEU A 839 -19.22 32.17 50.12
N ILE A 840 -20.00 31.67 49.16
CA ILE A 840 -19.58 31.47 47.76
C ILE A 840 -20.55 32.11 46.76
N LYS A 841 -20.03 32.70 45.66
CA LYS A 841 -20.83 33.24 44.54
C LYS A 841 -20.60 32.48 43.23
N ILE A 842 -21.70 32.12 42.57
CA ILE A 842 -21.78 31.48 41.23
C ILE A 842 -21.89 32.57 40.14
N LYS A 843 -21.64 32.27 38.85
CA LYS A 843 -21.84 33.18 37.70
C LYS A 843 -22.29 32.46 36.40
N PRO A 844 -22.90 33.17 35.42
CA PRO A 844 -23.31 32.62 34.12
C PRO A 844 -22.25 32.82 33.02
N GLU A 845 -22.47 32.15 31.88
CA GLU A 845 -21.51 31.91 30.80
C GLU A 845 -20.93 33.14 30.08
N PHE A 846 -19.68 32.99 29.60
CA PHE A 846 -19.20 33.63 28.38
C PHE A 846 -18.22 32.69 27.64
N GLY A 847 -18.42 32.52 26.33
CA GLY A 847 -17.42 31.97 25.38
C GLY A 847 -16.99 30.50 25.54
N ARG A 848 -16.97 29.75 24.44
CA ARG A 848 -16.24 28.47 24.39
C ARG A 848 -14.73 28.72 24.38
N ASN A 849 -14.10 28.72 25.56
CA ASN A 849 -12.70 28.35 25.67
C ASN A 849 -12.55 26.86 25.36
N ILE A 850 -12.35 26.55 24.07
CA ILE A 850 -11.60 25.36 23.67
C ILE A 850 -10.19 25.51 24.29
N ASN A 851 -9.59 24.42 24.79
CA ASN A 851 -8.26 24.45 25.40
C ASN A 851 -7.16 24.64 24.33
N THR A 852 -7.10 25.84 23.74
CA THR A 852 -6.08 26.22 22.75
C THR A 852 -4.67 26.17 23.33
N GLN A 853 -4.52 26.24 24.65
CA GLN A 853 -3.25 26.10 25.36
C GLN A 853 -2.69 24.68 25.25
N SER A 854 -3.51 23.63 25.46
CA SER A 854 -3.12 22.22 25.27
C SER A 854 -2.67 21.94 23.83
N ILE A 855 -3.49 22.35 22.85
CA ILE A 855 -3.15 22.20 21.41
C ILE A 855 -1.87 22.98 21.06
N LYS A 856 -1.70 24.21 21.56
CA LYS A 856 -0.50 25.03 21.36
C LYS A 856 0.75 24.34 21.93
N MET A 857 0.72 23.89 23.18
CA MET A 857 1.86 23.21 23.82
C MET A 857 2.24 21.93 23.07
N LYS A 858 1.27 21.12 22.65
CA LYS A 858 1.56 19.90 21.89
C LYS A 858 2.18 20.21 20.52
N ILE A 859 1.73 21.27 19.82
CA ILE A 859 2.39 21.73 18.58
C ILE A 859 3.81 22.27 18.86
N GLU A 860 4.02 23.06 19.92
CA GLU A 860 5.35 23.57 20.31
C GLU A 860 6.35 22.45 20.62
N ASN A 861 5.90 21.37 21.29
CA ASN A 861 6.73 20.21 21.57
C ASN A 861 7.01 19.35 20.33
N VAL A 862 6.05 19.25 19.40
CA VAL A 862 6.20 18.46 18.17
C VAL A 862 7.14 19.14 17.17
N LEU A 863 7.04 20.45 16.95
CA LEU A 863 7.86 21.18 15.97
C LEU A 863 9.37 21.18 16.26
N LYS A 864 9.75 20.94 17.52
CA LYS A 864 11.15 20.72 17.93
C LYS A 864 11.71 19.37 17.50
N GLN A 865 10.84 18.39 17.26
CA GLN A 865 11.19 17.01 16.96
C GLN A 865 10.98 16.63 15.48
N VAL A 866 10.11 17.36 14.77
CA VAL A 866 9.74 17.05 13.37
C VAL A 866 9.94 18.24 12.44
N ASP A 867 10.11 17.97 11.15
CA ASP A 867 10.23 19.00 10.09
C ASP A 867 8.88 19.32 9.44
N VAL A 868 8.01 18.31 9.33
CA VAL A 868 6.66 18.41 8.79
C VAL A 868 5.66 17.94 9.82
N LEU A 869 4.68 18.77 10.15
CA LEU A 869 3.57 18.44 11.02
C LEU A 869 2.28 18.25 10.21
N VAL A 870 1.74 17.04 10.23
CA VAL A 870 0.48 16.68 9.58
C VAL A 870 -0.63 16.57 10.62
N THR A 871 -1.68 17.39 10.47
CA THR A 871 -2.83 17.39 11.39
C THR A 871 -4.06 16.84 10.69
N ILE A 872 -4.67 15.81 11.25
CA ILE A 872 -5.94 15.26 10.75
C ILE A 872 -7.09 15.93 11.50
N GLY A 873 -8.04 16.48 10.76
CA GLY A 873 -9.32 16.92 11.31
C GLY A 873 -9.67 18.40 11.11
N CYS A 874 -9.06 19.10 10.15
CA CYS A 874 -9.41 20.50 9.92
C CYS A 874 -10.74 20.68 9.17
N SER A 875 -11.61 21.55 9.70
CA SER A 875 -12.96 21.84 9.17
C SER A 875 -13.15 23.33 8.88
N ASN A 876 -13.54 23.65 7.64
CA ASN A 876 -13.62 25.01 7.08
C ASN A 876 -14.42 26.05 7.89
N ASP A 877 -15.42 25.60 8.65
CA ASP A 877 -16.47 26.45 9.22
C ASP A 877 -16.34 26.56 10.77
N ASP A 878 -15.41 25.81 11.37
CA ASP A 878 -15.00 25.83 12.79
C ASP A 878 -13.46 25.62 12.88
N ASP A 879 -12.67 26.40 12.16
CA ASP A 879 -11.21 26.19 12.04
C ASP A 879 -10.44 26.87 13.19
N VAL A 880 -10.09 26.09 14.22
CA VAL A 880 -9.30 26.55 15.38
C VAL A 880 -7.80 26.57 15.06
N LEU A 881 -7.33 25.77 14.09
CA LEU A 881 -5.91 25.59 13.83
C LEU A 881 -5.32 26.75 13.02
N LYS A 882 -6.00 27.24 11.98
CA LYS A 882 -5.51 28.38 11.19
C LYS A 882 -5.22 29.65 12.04
N PRO A 883 -6.07 30.04 13.01
CA PRO A 883 -5.74 31.10 13.97
C PRO A 883 -4.51 30.80 14.84
N ILE A 884 -4.36 29.57 15.34
CA ILE A 884 -3.20 29.17 16.17
C ILE A 884 -1.90 29.28 15.35
N LEU A 885 -1.86 28.68 14.15
CA LEU A 885 -0.70 28.72 13.26
C LEU A 885 -0.26 30.16 12.97
N ARG A 886 -1.21 31.04 12.61
CA ARG A 886 -0.90 32.44 12.27
C ARG A 886 -0.51 33.29 13.50
N ASN A 887 -1.21 33.14 14.62
CA ASN A 887 -1.07 34.05 15.76
C ASN A 887 0.00 33.61 16.77
N ASN A 888 0.22 32.30 16.93
CA ASN A 888 1.19 31.75 17.89
C ASN A 888 2.52 31.39 17.23
N PHE A 889 2.48 30.80 16.02
CA PHE A 889 3.68 30.35 15.29
C PHE A 889 4.10 31.29 14.16
N ARG A 890 3.43 32.44 14.00
CA ARG A 890 3.65 33.42 12.91
C ARG A 890 3.62 32.80 11.50
N ALA A 891 2.90 31.69 11.33
CA ALA A 891 3.00 30.86 10.13
C ALA A 891 2.41 31.53 8.88
N THR A 892 3.14 31.43 7.77
CA THR A 892 2.71 31.82 6.42
C THR A 892 1.81 30.73 5.86
N ILE A 893 0.51 31.00 5.74
CA ILE A 893 -0.45 30.08 5.12
C ILE A 893 -0.44 30.31 3.60
N HIS A 894 0.18 29.40 2.85
CA HIS A 894 0.29 29.45 1.39
C HIS A 894 -1.05 29.21 0.71
N PHE A 895 -1.81 28.22 1.20
CA PHE A 895 -3.22 28.05 0.88
C PHE A 895 -3.97 27.41 2.04
N GLY A 896 -5.27 27.69 2.13
CA GLY A 896 -6.15 27.12 3.16
C GLY A 896 -7.51 26.61 2.68
N LYS A 897 -7.78 26.69 1.37
CA LYS A 897 -9.00 26.22 0.70
C LYS A 897 -8.70 25.84 -0.76
N ILE A 898 -8.88 24.57 -1.12
CA ILE A 898 -8.72 24.10 -2.50
C ILE A 898 -10.08 23.97 -3.21
N PHE A 899 -10.12 24.27 -4.51
CA PHE A 899 -11.27 24.12 -5.40
C PHE A 899 -11.55 22.65 -5.80
N LEU A 900 -11.18 21.67 -4.98
CA LEU A 900 -11.31 20.23 -5.26
C LEU A 900 -12.32 19.54 -4.32
N LYS A 901 -12.99 18.49 -4.81
CA LYS A 901 -13.81 17.56 -4.01
C LYS A 901 -13.21 16.13 -4.03
N PRO A 902 -12.81 15.55 -2.88
CA PRO A 902 -12.56 16.22 -1.59
C PRO A 902 -11.36 17.18 -1.65
N GLY A 903 -10.98 17.78 -0.51
CA GLY A 903 -9.83 18.70 -0.41
C GLY A 903 -10.15 20.16 -0.04
N LYS A 904 -11.44 20.54 0.09
CA LYS A 904 -11.84 21.94 0.41
C LYS A 904 -11.20 22.51 1.69
N SER A 905 -10.87 21.70 2.70
CA SER A 905 -10.22 22.17 3.95
C SER A 905 -8.71 21.98 3.99
N THR A 906 -8.12 21.38 2.95
CA THR A 906 -6.67 21.12 2.91
C THR A 906 -5.91 22.44 2.97
N THR A 907 -4.90 22.48 3.84
CA THR A 907 -4.13 23.70 4.17
C THR A 907 -2.65 23.38 4.17
N PHE A 908 -1.86 24.25 3.56
CA PHE A 908 -0.40 24.19 3.57
C PHE A 908 0.15 25.52 4.11
N ALA A 909 1.07 25.42 5.07
CA ALA A 909 1.70 26.57 5.70
C ALA A 909 3.15 26.28 6.08
N THR A 910 3.96 27.32 6.27
CA THR A 910 5.32 27.22 6.83
C THR A 910 5.51 28.20 7.99
N CYS A 911 6.41 27.87 8.92
CA CYS A 911 6.94 28.79 9.92
C CYS A 911 8.45 28.57 10.09
N ILE A 912 9.09 29.39 10.92
CA ILE A 912 10.48 29.20 11.34
C ILE A 912 10.47 28.93 12.84
N VAL A 913 11.16 27.87 13.27
CA VAL A 913 11.33 27.47 14.68
C VAL A 913 12.80 27.12 14.86
N ASP A 914 13.46 27.75 15.82
CA ASP A 914 14.90 27.52 16.11
C ASP A 914 15.77 27.64 14.84
N ASP A 915 15.52 28.72 14.07
CA ASP A 915 16.06 29.05 12.73
C ASP A 915 15.82 28.04 11.59
N GLU A 916 15.09 26.95 11.85
CA GLU A 916 14.72 25.93 10.87
C GLU A 916 13.33 26.17 10.25
N MET A 917 13.19 25.96 8.94
CA MET A 917 11.89 26.03 8.27
C MET A 917 11.07 24.77 8.56
N LYS A 918 9.90 24.96 9.18
CA LYS A 918 8.95 23.90 9.54
C LYS A 918 7.67 24.01 8.71
N TYR A 919 7.10 22.87 8.34
CA TYR A 919 5.95 22.77 7.44
C TYR A 919 4.71 22.24 8.14
N PHE A 920 3.53 22.71 7.75
CA PHE A 920 2.24 22.19 8.22
C PHE A 920 1.38 21.72 7.05
N VAL A 921 0.81 20.52 7.17
CA VAL A 921 -0.17 19.99 6.22
C VAL A 921 -1.43 19.60 7.00
N CYS A 922 -2.51 20.35 6.81
CA CYS A 922 -3.75 20.12 7.55
C CYS A 922 -4.75 19.39 6.66
N LEU A 923 -5.16 18.19 7.08
CA LEU A 923 -5.99 17.25 6.31
C LEU A 923 -7.45 17.21 6.83
N PRO A 924 -8.43 16.84 5.98
CA PRO A 924 -9.86 16.82 6.34
C PRO A 924 -10.23 15.74 7.39
N LYS A 925 -11.44 15.84 7.96
CA LYS A 925 -11.97 14.90 8.98
C LYS A 925 -12.38 13.50 8.46
N ASN A 926 -12.57 13.30 7.16
CA ASN A 926 -13.04 12.03 6.59
C ASN A 926 -11.84 11.19 6.11
N PRO A 927 -11.64 9.94 6.58
CA PRO A 927 -10.52 9.08 6.16
C PRO A 927 -10.34 8.95 4.64
N VAL A 928 -11.44 8.77 3.88
CA VAL A 928 -11.44 8.70 2.40
C VAL A 928 -10.91 9.99 1.78
N SER A 929 -11.18 11.13 2.43
CA SER A 929 -10.72 12.45 2.01
C SER A 929 -9.29 12.76 2.45
N VAL A 930 -8.81 12.17 3.57
CA VAL A 930 -7.43 12.27 4.04
C VAL A 930 -6.50 11.68 2.99
N PHE A 931 -6.77 10.47 2.51
CA PHE A 931 -5.95 9.79 1.50
C PHE A 931 -5.88 10.53 0.17
N ILE A 932 -7.02 10.95 -0.39
CA ILE A 932 -7.02 11.76 -1.64
C ILE A 932 -6.21 13.05 -1.45
N SER A 933 -6.30 13.68 -0.27
CA SER A 933 -5.50 14.86 0.05
C SER A 933 -4.01 14.54 0.31
N ALA A 934 -3.69 13.32 0.75
CA ALA A 934 -2.33 12.87 0.95
C ALA A 934 -1.63 12.62 -0.39
N HIS A 935 -2.24 11.86 -1.30
CA HIS A 935 -1.68 11.65 -2.64
C HIS A 935 -1.55 12.94 -3.47
N LEU A 936 -2.51 13.87 -3.35
CA LEU A 936 -2.51 15.10 -4.15
C LEU A 936 -1.74 16.28 -3.54
N PHE A 937 -1.40 16.24 -2.24
CA PHE A 937 -0.68 17.36 -1.59
C PHE A 937 0.46 16.89 -0.66
N LEU A 938 0.22 15.96 0.27
CA LEU A 938 1.25 15.54 1.22
C LEU A 938 2.44 14.83 0.56
N LEU A 939 2.18 13.84 -0.31
CA LEU A 939 3.24 13.12 -1.02
C LEU A 939 4.05 14.06 -1.94
N PRO A 940 3.43 14.96 -2.76
CA PRO A 940 4.15 16.01 -3.47
C PRO A 940 5.01 16.92 -2.57
N ILE A 941 4.50 17.35 -1.41
CA ILE A 941 5.27 18.15 -0.44
C ILE A 941 6.50 17.37 0.04
N LEU A 942 6.30 16.15 0.57
CA LEU A 942 7.39 15.35 1.13
C LEU A 942 8.42 14.95 0.06
N ASN A 943 7.96 14.56 -1.12
CA ASN A 943 8.81 14.29 -2.29
C ASN A 943 9.65 15.52 -2.66
N GLY A 944 9.07 16.72 -2.73
CA GLY A 944 9.80 17.95 -3.06
C GLY A 944 10.76 18.43 -1.97
N LEU A 945 10.46 18.17 -0.70
CA LEU A 945 11.43 18.36 0.39
C LEU A 945 12.63 17.42 0.20
N HIS A 946 12.38 16.17 -0.17
CA HIS A 946 13.35 15.15 -0.62
C HIS A 946 13.99 15.43 -2.02
N CYS A 947 13.74 16.58 -2.65
CA CYS A 947 14.22 16.97 -3.99
C CYS A 947 13.64 16.17 -5.19
N MET A 948 12.66 15.31 -4.95
CA MET A 948 12.00 14.45 -5.95
C MET A 948 10.60 14.96 -6.34
N PHE A 949 10.41 16.27 -6.51
CA PHE A 949 9.08 16.81 -6.86
C PHE A 949 8.64 16.40 -8.28
N GLU A 950 7.79 15.36 -8.36
CA GLU A 950 7.04 15.02 -9.57
C GLU A 950 5.59 15.50 -9.47
N MET A 951 5.07 16.06 -10.57
CA MET A 951 3.63 16.26 -10.75
C MET A 951 2.93 14.89 -10.86
N PRO A 952 1.71 14.71 -10.29
CA PRO A 952 0.96 13.47 -10.42
C PRO A 952 0.71 13.09 -11.89
N ARG A 953 1.34 12.00 -12.36
CA ARG A 953 1.27 11.54 -13.76
C ARG A 953 -0.17 11.18 -14.14
N LYS A 954 -0.76 11.91 -15.10
CA LYS A 954 -2.14 11.74 -15.59
C LYS A 954 -2.15 10.81 -16.81
N ILE A 955 -2.96 9.73 -16.78
CA ILE A 955 -3.15 8.79 -17.89
C ILE A 955 -4.58 8.92 -18.44
N PRO A 956 -4.79 9.04 -19.76
CA PRO A 956 -6.12 9.05 -20.36
C PRO A 956 -6.82 7.70 -20.17
N THR A 957 -7.94 7.71 -19.45
CA THR A 957 -8.63 6.50 -18.99
C THR A 957 -10.08 6.50 -19.46
N ARG A 958 -10.51 5.40 -20.08
CA ARG A 958 -11.87 5.22 -20.59
C ARG A 958 -12.86 4.91 -19.46
N ILE A 959 -13.98 5.62 -19.44
CA ILE A 959 -15.10 5.39 -18.50
C ILE A 959 -16.29 4.73 -19.19
N HIS A 960 -16.93 3.78 -18.49
CA HIS A 960 -18.07 3.00 -19.00
C HIS A 960 -19.45 3.49 -18.54
N GLN A 961 -19.50 4.52 -17.68
CA GLN A 961 -20.71 5.01 -17.04
C GLN A 961 -20.74 6.54 -17.06
N GLN A 962 -21.94 7.14 -17.09
CA GLN A 962 -22.11 8.59 -17.01
C GLN A 962 -21.93 9.07 -15.56
N TYR A 963 -21.14 10.13 -15.37
CA TYR A 963 -20.87 10.70 -14.04
C TYR A 963 -21.61 12.03 -13.85
N THR A 964 -22.24 12.21 -12.69
CA THR A 964 -22.83 13.50 -12.30
C THR A 964 -21.71 14.47 -11.88
N LEU A 965 -21.31 15.34 -12.80
CA LEU A 965 -20.30 16.37 -12.53
C LEU A 965 -20.75 17.33 -11.41
N HIS A 966 -19.80 17.75 -10.59
CA HIS A 966 -20.02 18.66 -9.44
C HIS A 966 -19.62 20.08 -9.82
N THR A 967 -20.08 21.11 -9.11
CA THR A 967 -19.69 22.54 -9.32
C THR A 967 -18.22 22.86 -9.02
N ARG A 968 -17.39 21.84 -8.80
CA ARG A 968 -15.94 21.86 -8.55
C ARG A 968 -15.37 20.54 -9.05
N PRO A 969 -14.14 20.48 -9.59
CA PRO A 969 -13.48 19.22 -9.95
C PRO A 969 -13.56 18.16 -8.84
N ARG A 970 -13.66 16.88 -9.23
CA ARG A 970 -13.81 15.75 -8.29
C ARG A 970 -12.74 14.68 -8.54
N ALA A 971 -11.99 14.36 -7.49
CA ALA A 971 -11.14 13.17 -7.44
C ALA A 971 -11.94 11.97 -6.91
N VAL A 972 -11.82 10.81 -7.56
CA VAL A 972 -12.54 9.56 -7.22
C VAL A 972 -11.63 8.35 -7.39
N TRP A 973 -11.62 7.42 -6.44
CA TRP A 973 -10.90 6.15 -6.57
C TRP A 973 -11.45 5.30 -7.72
N ALA A 974 -10.55 4.61 -8.42
CA ALA A 974 -10.89 3.62 -9.43
C ALA A 974 -9.86 2.49 -9.46
N THR A 975 -10.28 1.34 -9.97
CA THR A 975 -9.36 0.29 -10.45
C THR A 975 -9.25 0.43 -11.96
N LEU A 976 -8.03 0.57 -12.46
CA LEU A 976 -7.67 0.57 -13.86
C LEU A 976 -7.26 -0.84 -14.28
N GLU A 977 -7.88 -1.31 -15.34
CA GLU A 977 -7.56 -2.56 -16.01
C GLU A 977 -7.19 -2.29 -17.47
N TRP A 978 -6.33 -3.14 -18.03
CA TRP A 978 -5.98 -3.15 -19.44
C TRP A 978 -6.45 -4.47 -20.07
N ASN A 979 -6.89 -4.40 -21.32
CA ASN A 979 -7.31 -5.55 -22.12
C ASN A 979 -6.17 -5.91 -23.09
N GLU A 980 -5.93 -7.20 -23.37
CA GLU A 980 -4.86 -7.65 -24.30
C GLU A 980 -5.03 -7.18 -25.77
N TRP A 981 -6.14 -6.49 -26.04
CA TRP A 981 -6.56 -5.98 -27.34
C TRP A 981 -6.74 -4.46 -27.39
N GLU A 982 -6.55 -3.73 -26.27
CA GLU A 982 -6.74 -2.27 -26.21
C GLU A 982 -5.57 -1.56 -25.52
N ASN A 983 -5.08 -0.48 -26.13
CA ASN A 983 -3.89 0.24 -25.65
C ASN A 983 -4.17 1.24 -24.51
N PHE A 984 -5.44 1.52 -24.20
CA PHE A 984 -5.88 2.48 -23.19
C PHE A 984 -6.39 1.81 -21.91
N ALA A 985 -6.27 2.52 -20.79
CA ALA A 985 -6.80 2.05 -19.50
C ALA A 985 -8.33 2.08 -19.46
N ARG A 986 -8.95 1.08 -18.85
CA ARG A 986 -10.39 1.04 -18.51
C ARG A 986 -10.59 1.27 -17.03
N ALA A 987 -11.38 2.28 -16.65
CA ALA A 987 -11.79 2.46 -15.26
C ALA A 987 -13.00 1.60 -14.91
N PHE A 988 -12.85 0.83 -13.83
CA PHE A 988 -13.91 0.15 -13.11
C PHE A 988 -14.13 0.80 -11.73
N SER A 989 -15.39 0.87 -11.32
CA SER A 989 -15.81 1.35 -10.00
C SER A 989 -16.94 0.46 -9.48
N SER A 990 -16.82 -0.02 -8.26
CA SER A 990 -17.88 -0.78 -7.58
C SER A 990 -19.12 0.11 -7.41
N LYS A 991 -20.28 -0.38 -7.85
CA LYS A 991 -21.58 0.32 -7.90
C LYS A 991 -21.86 1.25 -6.70
N ASN A 992 -21.77 2.56 -6.87
CA ASN A 992 -22.83 3.55 -6.53
C ASN A 992 -22.39 5.03 -6.72
N PHE A 993 -23.35 5.90 -7.04
CA PHE A 993 -23.09 7.17 -7.76
C PHE A 993 -22.76 8.41 -6.92
N THR A 994 -22.90 8.39 -5.60
CA THR A 994 -22.91 9.64 -4.78
C THR A 994 -21.88 9.69 -3.65
N SER A 995 -21.54 8.55 -3.05
CA SER A 995 -21.08 8.49 -1.65
C SER A 995 -19.58 8.26 -1.46
N ASP A 996 -18.95 9.10 -0.64
CA ASP A 996 -17.55 8.96 -0.23
C ASP A 996 -17.41 7.86 0.87
N LYS A 997 -17.63 6.59 0.48
CA LYS A 997 -17.68 5.39 1.34
C LYS A 997 -16.34 4.66 1.47
N LEU A 998 -16.10 4.02 2.62
CA LEU A 998 -14.88 3.26 2.90
C LEU A 998 -14.65 2.08 1.93
N PRO A 999 -15.60 1.17 1.66
CA PRO A 999 -15.33 0.02 0.79
C PRO A 999 -14.95 0.35 -0.67
N ASN A 1000 -15.11 1.60 -1.12
CA ASN A 1000 -14.95 1.98 -2.53
C ASN A 1000 -13.49 2.27 -2.95
N TYR A 1001 -12.51 2.22 -2.06
CA TYR A 1001 -11.07 2.36 -2.40
C TYR A 1001 -10.29 1.03 -2.34
N GLN A 1002 -10.90 -0.06 -1.88
CA GLN A 1002 -10.22 -1.35 -1.72
C GLN A 1002 -9.82 -1.91 -3.10
N GLY A 1003 -8.53 -2.18 -3.29
CA GLY A 1003 -8.00 -2.59 -4.60
C GLY A 1003 -8.04 -1.50 -5.68
N ALA A 1004 -8.23 -0.22 -5.31
CA ALA A 1004 -8.06 0.89 -6.24
C ALA A 1004 -6.57 1.12 -6.54
N ASN A 1005 -6.25 1.44 -7.80
CA ASN A 1005 -4.89 1.70 -8.27
C ASN A 1005 -4.77 3.04 -9.04
N ALA A 1006 -5.85 3.86 -9.06
CA ALA A 1006 -5.80 5.23 -9.55
C ALA A 1006 -6.84 6.17 -8.91
N LEU A 1007 -6.65 7.47 -9.13
CA LEU A 1007 -7.59 8.56 -8.85
C LEU A 1007 -8.05 9.21 -10.16
N LEU A 1008 -9.31 9.00 -10.55
CA LEU A 1008 -9.96 9.71 -11.66
C LEU A 1008 -10.18 11.19 -11.29
N LEU A 1009 -9.77 12.09 -12.17
CA LEU A 1009 -9.92 13.55 -12.02
C LEU A 1009 -10.99 14.09 -12.95
N PHE A 1010 -12.22 14.21 -12.45
CA PHE A 1010 -13.35 14.80 -13.17
C PHE A 1010 -13.33 16.33 -13.14
N PRO A 1011 -13.67 17.02 -14.24
CA PRO A 1011 -13.79 18.48 -14.27
C PRO A 1011 -15.01 18.98 -13.47
N SER A 1012 -15.10 20.30 -13.30
CA SER A 1012 -16.34 20.95 -12.86
C SER A 1012 -17.44 20.84 -13.93
N LYS A 1013 -18.69 20.77 -13.47
CA LYS A 1013 -19.88 20.82 -14.33
C LYS A 1013 -19.96 22.14 -15.09
N THR A 1014 -19.90 22.04 -16.42
CA THR A 1014 -20.22 23.10 -17.39
C THR A 1014 -21.70 23.06 -17.77
N GLU A 1015 -22.19 24.11 -18.43
CA GLU A 1015 -23.56 24.16 -18.98
C GLU A 1015 -23.71 23.23 -20.19
N VAL A 1016 -22.70 23.20 -21.07
CA VAL A 1016 -22.56 22.18 -22.11
C VAL A 1016 -22.09 20.88 -21.47
N ASN A 1017 -22.98 19.89 -21.41
CA ASN A 1017 -22.78 18.64 -20.66
C ASN A 1017 -22.44 17.47 -21.59
N CYS A 1018 -21.23 17.49 -22.16
CA CYS A 1018 -20.76 16.47 -23.11
C CYS A 1018 -20.65 15.06 -22.49
N LYS A 1019 -20.93 14.03 -23.29
CA LYS A 1019 -20.67 12.62 -22.93
C LYS A 1019 -19.16 12.35 -22.91
N MET A 1020 -18.50 12.62 -21.79
CA MET A 1020 -17.09 12.27 -21.61
C MET A 1020 -16.91 10.75 -21.71
N LEU A 1021 -16.09 10.31 -22.67
CA LEU A 1021 -15.67 8.91 -22.84
C LEU A 1021 -14.34 8.62 -22.11
N PHE A 1022 -13.52 9.64 -21.93
CA PHE A 1022 -12.21 9.57 -21.27
C PHE A 1022 -12.10 10.62 -20.14
N VAL A 1023 -11.29 10.28 -19.14
CA VAL A 1023 -10.98 11.11 -17.96
C VAL A 1023 -9.48 10.93 -17.64
N PRO A 1024 -8.72 11.96 -17.26
CA PRO A 1024 -7.39 11.77 -16.73
C PRO A 1024 -7.44 11.03 -15.38
N ALA A 1025 -6.64 9.98 -15.23
CA ALA A 1025 -6.45 9.26 -13.98
C ALA A 1025 -5.01 9.42 -13.49
N CYS A 1026 -4.82 9.79 -12.22
CA CYS A 1026 -3.50 9.73 -11.59
C CYS A 1026 -3.27 8.33 -11.07
N LEU A 1027 -2.19 7.66 -11.50
CA LEU A 1027 -1.76 6.41 -10.87
C LEU A 1027 -1.34 6.65 -9.42
N ILE A 1028 -1.60 5.66 -8.59
CA ILE A 1028 -1.12 5.56 -7.21
C ILE A 1028 -0.28 4.28 -7.08
N LYS A 1029 0.72 4.31 -6.19
CA LYS A 1029 1.47 3.12 -5.77
C LYS A 1029 0.77 2.48 -4.58
#